data_AF-A0A1C5RIA0-F1
#
_entry.id   AF-A0A1C5RIA0-F1
#
_cell.length_a   1.000
_cell.length_b   1.000
_cell.length_c   1.000
_cell.angle_alpha   90.00
_cell.angle_beta   90.00
_cell.angle_gamma   90.00
#
_symmetry.space_group_name_H-M   'P 1'
#
loop_
_entity.id
_entity.type
_entity.pdbx_description
1 polymer ?
#
loop_
_entity_poly.entity_id
_entity_poly.type
_entity_poly.pdbx_seq_one_letter_code
_entity_poly.pdbx_strand_id
1 'polypeptide(L)'
;MYHFIDVTEVSEGNLLPSEALKLNSEYIENLIPGYRTLAVSGREALSPELSTYESGVRDGSSLLNRRYPARTIVVKYQLMSETSEAFREAYNQLGKILNVENAEMIFNDEPDKFYIGTPSLIDEVDPGTNAVVGEIEFLCLDPFKYSVVEYEAEPSLDESSVLIDYNGTYKSFPVLEADFFSEKDVADDGETAGTLTGSGDCGYVAFFTEDEKIIQLGNPNEEDIEEAYAKSQTLMNQTFLSSTAWGTTAKSLWGVNNGTVLPTSIKQLGSVAMKVASYTPPPSPTTTTATILNKAKTTVSAPTFYYTIKAKTTSRNATSVKVSLTITTSLGSSGSYFGRGYGLRGSVYIGGSWHNITIKNTSSYWKGKSGHTVSMAVTVSGLSGTTSFISGIKFKVTRTDSLGTAGTLGETSCKSLPISTYIASVPETYYLTASSYGSASGAWHGPSITRTLPADAAGDIGAQNFTLTYKQKMSISSSGTGQLGAFQVQVVGTNGEKIAGVRIYKNTSGKSGRLVLYIDGAQVYTGSLDLSYNNKYFGAKESSVQTSTISKSGSKITFSIGGVKKTFTDSGVSAAKARKVTFTFEQYSTKSALSYNGLYRAKFVKNNCETEKDIPNKFSADDVVEADCKNGDIRLNGILSPQLGALGNDWEGFYLTPGLNQIGISYSEWVPAEYAPAFKVRYREVFL
;
A
#
# COMPACT_ATOMS: atom_id res chain seq x y z
N MET A 1 -1.14 14.46 -30.23
CA MET A 1 -0.50 14.97 -31.46
C MET A 1 0.89 14.35 -31.49
N TYR A 2 1.14 13.43 -32.42
CA TYR A 2 2.36 12.64 -32.50
C TYR A 2 3.56 13.52 -32.88
N HIS A 3 4.64 13.48 -32.10
CA HIS A 3 5.94 14.04 -32.47
C HIS A 3 6.80 12.90 -33.02
N PHE A 4 6.93 12.81 -34.34
CA PHE A 4 7.90 11.92 -34.97
C PHE A 4 9.31 12.44 -34.70
N ILE A 5 10.17 11.57 -34.19
CA ILE A 5 11.61 11.79 -34.05
C ILE A 5 12.29 10.73 -34.91
N ASP A 6 13.26 11.14 -35.73
CA ASP A 6 14.02 10.23 -36.59
C ASP A 6 14.78 9.20 -35.74
N VAL A 7 14.97 7.98 -36.24
CA VAL A 7 15.56 6.82 -35.53
C VAL A 7 17.02 7.06 -35.11
N THR A 8 17.61 8.18 -35.54
CA THR A 8 18.99 8.60 -35.32
C THR A 8 19.14 9.88 -34.49
N GLU A 9 18.05 10.53 -34.05
CA GLU A 9 18.12 11.81 -33.32
C GLU A 9 17.91 11.66 -31.80
N VAL A 10 18.81 12.27 -31.01
CA VAL A 10 18.68 12.41 -29.55
C VAL A 10 17.83 13.64 -29.24
N SER A 11 16.64 13.43 -28.66
CA SER A 11 15.85 14.52 -28.08
C SER A 11 16.50 14.99 -26.77
N GLU A 12 16.98 16.23 -26.73
CA GLU A 12 17.37 16.92 -25.50
C GLU A 12 16.14 17.18 -24.60
N GLY A 13 15.93 16.29 -23.62
CA GLY A 13 14.96 16.47 -22.54
C GLY A 13 14.41 15.13 -22.05
N ASN A 14 14.36 14.93 -20.73
CA ASN A 14 13.70 13.79 -20.07
C ASN A 14 12.17 13.85 -20.27
N LEU A 15 11.70 13.76 -21.51
CA LEU A 15 10.29 13.62 -21.84
C LEU A 15 10.02 12.13 -22.03
N LEU A 16 9.16 11.57 -21.17
CA LEU A 16 8.68 10.20 -21.32
C LEU A 16 8.00 10.03 -22.69
N PRO A 17 8.28 8.94 -23.44
CA PRO A 17 7.52 8.58 -24.62
C PRO A 17 6.01 8.51 -24.35
N SER A 18 5.18 8.70 -25.39
CA SER A 18 3.73 8.58 -25.24
C SER A 18 3.34 7.17 -24.79
N GLU A 19 3.96 6.13 -25.34
CA GLU A 19 3.66 4.73 -25.02
C GLU A 19 4.61 4.13 -23.98
N ALA A 20 5.26 4.99 -23.18
CA ALA A 20 6.22 4.54 -22.16
C ALA A 20 5.57 3.53 -21.21
N LEU A 21 6.25 2.40 -20.97
CA LEU A 21 5.80 1.36 -20.06
C LEU A 21 6.25 1.67 -18.63
N LYS A 22 5.27 1.88 -17.75
CA LYS A 22 5.45 1.79 -16.31
C LYS A 22 5.21 0.36 -15.88
N LEU A 23 6.28 -0.30 -15.41
CA LEU A 23 6.23 -1.67 -14.91
C LEU A 23 6.24 -1.63 -13.37
N ASN A 24 5.13 -2.07 -12.77
CA ASN A 24 4.80 -1.87 -11.37
C ASN A 24 4.79 -0.37 -10.99
N SER A 25 5.83 0.13 -10.32
CA SER A 25 5.83 1.48 -9.76
C SER A 25 6.57 2.53 -10.58
N GLU A 26 7.41 2.15 -11.55
CA GLU A 26 8.38 3.05 -12.18
C GLU A 26 8.44 2.83 -13.70
N TYR A 27 8.72 3.91 -14.44
CA TYR A 27 9.00 3.86 -15.87
C TYR A 27 10.40 3.31 -16.13
N ILE A 28 10.54 2.39 -17.07
CA ILE A 28 11.85 1.79 -17.40
C ILE A 28 12.82 2.88 -17.90
N GLU A 29 12.31 3.90 -18.60
CA GLU A 29 13.04 5.08 -19.06
C GLU A 29 13.71 5.87 -17.93
N ASN A 30 13.12 5.86 -16.72
CA ASN A 30 13.70 6.54 -15.56
C ASN A 30 14.77 5.70 -14.86
N LEU A 31 14.72 4.38 -15.04
CA LEU A 31 15.61 3.43 -14.39
C LEU A 31 16.89 3.17 -15.19
N ILE A 32 16.79 3.21 -16.52
CA ILE A 32 17.90 2.89 -17.42
C ILE A 32 18.17 4.11 -18.33
N PRO A 33 19.28 4.83 -18.11
CA PRO A 33 19.71 5.89 -19.02
C PRO A 33 19.87 5.35 -20.45
N GLY A 34 19.23 6.01 -21.41
CA GLY A 34 19.28 5.62 -22.83
C GLY A 34 18.29 4.55 -23.25
N TYR A 35 17.44 4.04 -22.33
CA TYR A 35 16.27 3.24 -22.68
C TYR A 35 15.12 4.13 -23.14
N ARG A 36 14.40 3.72 -24.19
CA ARG A 36 13.23 4.42 -24.70
C ARG A 36 12.23 3.45 -25.32
N THR A 37 10.97 3.47 -24.86
CA THR A 37 9.88 2.78 -25.56
C THR A 37 9.58 3.48 -26.89
N LEU A 38 9.54 2.71 -27.98
CA LEU A 38 9.28 3.20 -29.33
C LEU A 38 7.82 2.98 -29.75
N ALA A 39 7.31 1.77 -29.52
CA ALA A 39 5.95 1.37 -29.88
C ALA A 39 5.50 0.19 -29.02
N VAL A 40 4.20 0.08 -28.82
CA VAL A 40 3.54 -1.01 -28.10
C VAL A 40 2.39 -1.51 -28.95
N SER A 41 2.33 -2.82 -29.16
CA SER A 41 1.28 -3.47 -29.95
C SER A 41 0.60 -4.60 -29.19
N GLY A 42 -0.58 -5.00 -29.65
CA GLY A 42 -1.35 -6.09 -29.05
C GLY A 42 -2.22 -5.64 -27.89
N ARG A 43 -2.50 -4.33 -27.75
CA ARG A 43 -3.30 -3.69 -26.69
C ARG A 43 -4.51 -2.88 -27.20
N GLU A 44 -4.73 -2.85 -28.52
CA GLU A 44 -5.68 -1.97 -29.19
C GLU A 44 -7.09 -2.56 -29.27
N ALA A 45 -7.18 -3.82 -29.71
CA ALA A 45 -8.44 -4.54 -29.83
C ALA A 45 -8.19 -6.03 -29.57
N LEU A 46 -9.16 -6.69 -28.95
CA LEU A 46 -9.11 -8.12 -28.66
C LEU A 46 -10.26 -8.84 -29.38
N SER A 47 -9.92 -9.80 -30.23
CA SER A 47 -10.92 -10.63 -30.91
C SER A 47 -11.32 -11.82 -30.03
N PRO A 48 -12.63 -12.13 -29.92
CA PRO A 48 -13.05 -13.33 -29.22
C PRO A 48 -12.81 -14.59 -30.06
N GLU A 49 -12.56 -15.71 -29.40
CA GLU A 49 -12.69 -17.04 -29.97
C GLU A 49 -14.16 -17.47 -29.93
N LEU A 50 -14.66 -17.97 -31.07
CA LEU A 50 -16.03 -18.45 -31.23
C LEU A 50 -16.01 -19.96 -31.45
N SER A 51 -16.72 -20.71 -30.61
CA SER A 51 -17.04 -22.11 -30.89
C SER A 51 -18.44 -22.19 -31.49
N THR A 52 -18.62 -22.95 -32.56
CA THR A 52 -19.90 -23.11 -33.24
C THR A 52 -20.23 -24.59 -33.46
N TYR A 53 -21.50 -24.92 -33.62
CA TYR A 53 -21.96 -26.25 -34.01
C TYR A 53 -22.96 -26.16 -35.18
N GLU A 54 -22.98 -27.19 -36.01
CA GLU A 54 -23.87 -27.29 -37.16
C GLU A 54 -25.00 -28.27 -36.88
N SER A 55 -26.22 -27.93 -37.29
CA SER A 55 -27.38 -28.81 -37.22
C SER A 55 -27.73 -29.24 -38.65
N GLY A 56 -27.65 -30.55 -38.95
CA GLY A 56 -27.69 -31.08 -40.31
C GLY A 56 -28.97 -30.85 -41.14
N VAL A 57 -29.95 -30.09 -40.64
CA VAL A 57 -31.20 -29.76 -41.34
C VAL A 57 -31.33 -28.25 -41.64
N ARG A 58 -30.45 -27.40 -41.11
CA ARG A 58 -30.50 -25.94 -41.30
C ARG A 58 -29.20 -25.42 -41.90
N ASP A 59 -29.31 -24.48 -42.83
CA ASP A 59 -28.15 -23.74 -43.35
C ASP A 59 -27.55 -22.84 -42.24
N GLY A 60 -26.23 -22.87 -42.10
CA GLY A 60 -25.47 -22.08 -41.13
C GLY A 60 -25.08 -22.83 -39.85
N SER A 61 -24.45 -22.11 -38.91
CA SER A 61 -23.93 -22.66 -37.65
C SER A 61 -24.48 -21.87 -36.47
N SER A 62 -24.69 -22.54 -35.34
CA SER A 62 -25.12 -21.92 -34.08
C SER A 62 -23.92 -21.66 -33.17
N LEU A 63 -23.88 -20.52 -32.49
CA LEU A 63 -22.83 -20.18 -31.54
C LEU A 63 -22.97 -21.06 -30.28
N LEU A 64 -21.92 -21.81 -29.95
CA LEU A 64 -21.82 -22.61 -28.74
C LEU A 64 -21.28 -21.76 -27.58
N ASN A 65 -20.14 -21.10 -27.78
CA ASN A 65 -19.54 -20.22 -26.78
C ASN A 65 -18.71 -19.10 -27.41
N ARG A 66 -18.51 -18.04 -26.63
CA ARG A 66 -17.66 -16.89 -26.94
C ARG A 66 -16.70 -16.66 -25.78
N ARG A 67 -15.39 -16.68 -26.02
CA ARG A 67 -14.38 -16.43 -24.98
C ARG A 67 -13.27 -15.52 -25.48
N TYR A 68 -12.58 -14.85 -24.57
CA TYR A 68 -11.41 -14.03 -24.88
C TYR A 68 -10.15 -14.79 -24.44
N PRO A 69 -9.24 -15.16 -25.38
CA PRO A 69 -8.01 -15.87 -25.03
C PRO A 69 -6.99 -14.92 -24.37
N ALA A 70 -5.96 -15.50 -23.75
CA ALA A 70 -4.79 -14.75 -23.31
C ALA A 70 -4.19 -13.94 -24.48
N ARG A 71 -3.68 -12.75 -24.19
CA ARG A 71 -3.09 -11.85 -25.21
C ARG A 71 -1.62 -11.61 -24.92
N THR A 72 -0.85 -11.34 -25.97
CA THR A 72 0.53 -10.90 -25.86
C THR A 72 0.63 -9.43 -26.19
N ILE A 73 1.24 -8.65 -25.30
CA ILE A 73 1.58 -7.25 -25.55
C ILE A 73 3.07 -7.19 -25.91
N VAL A 74 3.38 -6.61 -27.06
CA VAL A 74 4.77 -6.50 -27.55
C VAL A 74 5.24 -5.06 -27.40
N VAL A 75 6.30 -4.86 -26.63
CA VAL A 75 6.93 -3.55 -26.38
C VAL A 75 8.22 -3.47 -27.16
N LYS A 76 8.23 -2.61 -28.18
CA LYS A 76 9.42 -2.29 -28.96
C LYS A 76 10.18 -1.15 -28.29
N TYR A 77 11.47 -1.37 -28.03
CA TYR A 77 12.31 -0.42 -27.31
C TYR A 77 13.62 -0.14 -28.04
N GLN A 78 14.22 1.00 -27.73
CA GLN A 78 15.58 1.36 -28.08
C GLN A 78 16.43 1.40 -26.80
N LEU A 79 17.66 0.92 -26.87
CA LEU A 79 18.65 1.11 -25.83
C LEU A 79 19.97 1.62 -26.43
N MET A 80 20.41 2.78 -25.97
CA MET A 80 21.66 3.41 -26.42
C MET A 80 22.57 3.74 -25.23
N SER A 81 23.88 3.55 -25.40
CA SER A 81 24.88 3.91 -24.39
C SER A 81 26.17 4.39 -25.04
N GLU A 82 26.88 5.29 -24.36
CA GLU A 82 28.14 5.87 -24.89
C GLU A 82 29.30 4.87 -24.87
N THR A 83 29.32 3.96 -23.89
CA THR A 83 30.39 2.96 -23.73
C THR A 83 29.83 1.54 -23.66
N SER A 84 30.66 0.57 -24.01
CA SER A 84 30.29 -0.85 -23.98
C SER A 84 30.01 -1.33 -22.55
N GLU A 85 30.72 -0.79 -21.56
CA GLU A 85 30.49 -1.10 -20.14
C GLU A 85 29.12 -0.60 -19.68
N ALA A 86 28.75 0.64 -20.02
CA ALA A 86 27.45 1.21 -19.70
C ALA A 86 26.31 0.45 -20.38
N PHE A 87 26.51 0.03 -21.63
CA PHE A 87 25.56 -0.80 -22.37
C PHE A 87 25.30 -2.15 -21.68
N ARG A 88 26.36 -2.81 -21.20
CA ARG A 88 26.23 -4.09 -20.48
C ARG A 88 25.55 -3.92 -19.13
N GLU A 89 25.87 -2.85 -18.41
CA GLU A 89 25.20 -2.53 -17.14
C GLU A 89 23.71 -2.23 -17.36
N ALA A 90 23.35 -1.50 -18.42
CA ALA A 90 21.97 -1.24 -18.78
C ALA A 90 21.17 -2.53 -19.05
N TYR A 91 21.75 -3.49 -19.78
CA TYR A 91 21.13 -4.81 -19.98
C TYR A 91 21.02 -5.64 -18.69
N ASN A 92 22.01 -5.57 -17.80
CA ASN A 92 21.92 -6.21 -16.48
C ASN A 92 20.77 -5.62 -15.65
N GLN A 93 20.60 -4.30 -15.68
CA GLN A 93 19.48 -3.63 -15.02
C GLN A 93 18.15 -3.99 -15.67
N LEU A 94 18.07 -4.05 -17.01
CA LEU A 94 16.86 -4.47 -17.73
C LEU A 94 16.44 -5.88 -17.34
N GLY A 95 17.39 -6.84 -17.34
CA GLY A 95 17.13 -8.21 -16.89
C GLY A 95 16.64 -8.28 -15.44
N LYS A 96 17.18 -7.42 -14.56
CA LYS A 96 16.70 -7.32 -13.17
C LYS A 96 15.28 -6.77 -13.06
N ILE A 97 14.92 -5.78 -13.88
CA ILE A 97 13.58 -5.17 -13.91
C ILE A 97 12.54 -6.15 -14.46
N LEU A 98 12.91 -6.90 -15.50
CA LEU A 98 12.02 -7.86 -16.17
C LEU A 98 11.93 -9.21 -15.45
N ASN A 99 12.73 -9.47 -14.42
CA ASN A 99 12.62 -10.67 -13.60
C ASN A 99 11.45 -10.58 -12.61
N VAL A 100 10.24 -10.52 -13.16
CA VAL A 100 8.96 -10.33 -12.45
C VAL A 100 7.89 -11.23 -13.05
N GLU A 101 6.92 -11.62 -12.24
CA GLU A 101 5.73 -12.37 -12.66
C GLU A 101 4.48 -11.55 -12.31
N ASN A 102 3.44 -11.61 -13.16
CA ASN A 102 2.17 -10.89 -12.95
C ASN A 102 2.38 -9.40 -12.64
N ALA A 103 3.23 -8.73 -13.42
CA ALA A 103 3.56 -7.33 -13.22
C ALA A 103 2.41 -6.42 -13.69
N GLU A 104 2.17 -5.36 -12.94
CA GLU A 104 1.26 -4.29 -13.35
C GLU A 104 1.91 -3.47 -14.47
N MET A 105 1.21 -3.33 -15.59
CA MET A 105 1.69 -2.62 -16.78
C MET A 105 0.76 -1.45 -17.07
N ILE A 106 1.26 -0.22 -16.93
CA ILE A 106 0.55 1.02 -17.25
C ILE A 106 1.30 1.72 -18.39
N PHE A 107 0.57 2.22 -19.38
CA PHE A 107 1.15 2.96 -20.51
C PHE A 107 0.87 4.45 -20.37
N ASN A 108 1.84 5.30 -20.69
CA ASN A 108 1.75 6.74 -20.46
C ASN A 108 0.66 7.46 -21.30
N ASP A 109 0.14 6.82 -22.34
CA ASP A 109 -0.96 7.32 -23.16
C ASP A 109 -2.35 6.85 -22.67
N GLU A 110 -2.40 5.82 -21.83
CA GLU A 110 -3.59 5.36 -21.09
C GLU A 110 -3.26 5.16 -19.60
N PRO A 111 -2.93 6.24 -18.86
CA PRO A 111 -2.41 6.15 -17.50
C PRO A 111 -3.45 5.77 -16.45
N ASP A 112 -4.73 5.76 -16.83
CA ASP A 112 -5.89 5.43 -16.00
C ASP A 112 -6.21 3.93 -16.01
N LYS A 113 -5.53 3.12 -16.82
CA LYS A 113 -5.75 1.67 -16.92
C LYS A 113 -4.45 0.88 -16.85
N PHE A 114 -4.57 -0.36 -16.39
CA PHE A 114 -3.44 -1.28 -16.31
C PHE A 114 -3.78 -2.67 -16.86
N TYR A 115 -2.74 -3.36 -17.31
CA TYR A 115 -2.73 -4.79 -17.62
C TYR A 115 -1.92 -5.55 -16.57
N ILE A 116 -2.17 -6.85 -16.44
CA ILE A 116 -1.30 -7.77 -15.69
C ILE A 116 -0.59 -8.67 -16.70
N GLY A 117 0.74 -8.61 -16.74
CA GLY A 117 1.54 -9.37 -17.71
C GLY A 117 2.81 -9.95 -17.11
N THR A 118 3.26 -11.07 -17.68
CA THR A 118 4.55 -11.69 -17.35
C THR A 118 5.46 -11.62 -18.58
N PRO A 119 6.69 -11.12 -18.48
CA PRO A 119 7.65 -11.17 -19.59
C PRO A 119 7.84 -12.62 -20.07
N SER A 120 7.53 -12.88 -21.33
CA SER A 120 7.57 -14.22 -21.94
C SER A 120 8.71 -14.38 -22.94
N LEU A 121 9.11 -13.29 -23.60
CA LEU A 121 10.19 -13.27 -24.57
C LEU A 121 10.93 -11.93 -24.50
N ILE A 122 12.24 -11.96 -24.61
CA ILE A 122 13.08 -10.80 -24.91
C ILE A 122 13.83 -11.20 -26.18
N ASP A 123 13.57 -10.49 -27.27
CA ASP A 123 14.13 -10.85 -28.57
C ASP A 123 15.63 -10.57 -28.64
N GLU A 124 16.33 -11.30 -29.52
CA GLU A 124 17.75 -11.07 -29.76
C GLU A 124 17.95 -9.72 -30.48
N VAL A 125 19.02 -9.01 -30.10
CA VAL A 125 19.40 -7.74 -30.72
C VAL A 125 20.71 -7.87 -31.49
N ASP A 126 20.88 -7.06 -32.53
CA ASP A 126 22.08 -7.08 -33.36
C ASP A 126 23.37 -6.89 -32.51
N PRO A 127 24.33 -7.84 -32.57
CA PRO A 127 25.57 -7.73 -31.81
C PRO A 127 26.52 -6.70 -32.43
N GLY A 128 27.42 -6.16 -31.61
CA GLY A 128 28.53 -5.30 -32.09
C GLY A 128 28.22 -3.80 -32.14
N THR A 129 27.05 -3.36 -31.66
CA THR A 129 26.68 -1.94 -31.49
C THR A 129 26.23 -1.67 -30.05
N ASN A 130 26.44 -0.44 -29.56
CA ASN A 130 25.94 0.05 -28.27
C ASN A 130 24.61 0.82 -28.41
N ALA A 131 24.00 0.78 -29.60
CA ALA A 131 22.70 1.33 -29.91
C ALA A 131 21.89 0.25 -30.63
N VAL A 132 20.87 -0.28 -29.94
CA VAL A 132 20.05 -1.40 -30.43
C VAL A 132 18.57 -1.08 -30.31
N VAL A 133 17.78 -1.76 -31.15
CA VAL A 133 16.33 -1.82 -31.06
C VAL A 133 15.95 -3.27 -30.82
N GLY A 134 15.11 -3.53 -29.83
CA GLY A 134 14.66 -4.87 -29.46
C GLY A 134 13.18 -4.89 -29.13
N GLU A 135 12.64 -6.09 -28.92
CA GLU A 135 11.24 -6.32 -28.58
C GLU A 135 11.14 -7.18 -27.32
N ILE A 136 10.18 -6.84 -26.45
CA ILE A 136 9.85 -7.59 -25.23
C ILE A 136 8.39 -7.98 -25.34
N GLU A 137 8.10 -9.27 -25.21
CA GLU A 137 6.74 -9.78 -25.15
C GLU A 137 6.31 -9.98 -23.70
N PHE A 138 5.09 -9.54 -23.40
CA PHE A 138 4.41 -9.78 -22.14
C PHE A 138 3.18 -10.62 -22.38
N LEU A 139 3.13 -11.82 -21.80
CA LEU A 139 1.96 -12.67 -21.80
C LEU A 139 0.98 -12.23 -20.71
N CYS A 140 -0.21 -11.79 -21.13
CA CYS A 140 -1.33 -11.45 -20.28
C CYS A 140 -2.33 -12.62 -20.26
N LEU A 141 -2.26 -13.44 -19.20
CA LEU A 141 -3.20 -14.55 -18.99
C LEU A 141 -4.63 -14.05 -18.77
N ASP A 142 -4.76 -12.90 -18.09
CA ASP A 142 -5.97 -12.11 -18.02
C ASP A 142 -5.90 -11.05 -19.13
N PRO A 143 -6.71 -11.14 -20.20
CA PRO A 143 -6.50 -10.33 -21.40
C PRO A 143 -7.15 -8.94 -21.31
N PHE A 144 -7.87 -8.65 -20.23
CA PHE A 144 -8.56 -7.39 -20.03
C PHE A 144 -7.65 -6.34 -19.39
N LYS A 145 -7.99 -5.07 -19.58
CA LYS A 145 -7.41 -3.97 -18.81
C LYS A 145 -8.38 -3.48 -17.76
N TYR A 146 -7.83 -3.00 -16.65
CA TYR A 146 -8.56 -2.61 -15.46
C TYR A 146 -8.32 -1.14 -15.16
N SER A 147 -9.34 -0.45 -14.62
CA SER A 147 -9.13 0.89 -14.06
C SER A 147 -8.11 0.84 -12.92
N VAL A 148 -7.18 1.78 -12.90
CA VAL A 148 -6.25 1.97 -11.76
C VAL A 148 -7.00 2.35 -10.48
N VAL A 149 -8.21 2.89 -10.62
CA VAL A 149 -9.11 3.22 -9.53
C VAL A 149 -9.96 1.99 -9.18
N GLU A 150 -10.01 1.68 -7.88
CA GLU A 150 -11.04 0.80 -7.30
C GLU A 150 -12.14 1.69 -6.77
N TYR A 151 -13.37 1.35 -7.13
CA TYR A 151 -14.57 2.06 -6.72
C TYR A 151 -15.20 1.31 -5.55
N GLU A 152 -15.85 2.05 -4.67
CA GLU A 152 -16.60 1.54 -3.53
C GLU A 152 -18.01 2.14 -3.59
N ALA A 153 -19.01 1.30 -3.39
CA ALA A 153 -20.41 1.70 -3.32
C ALA A 153 -21.02 1.22 -2.00
N GLU A 154 -21.80 2.10 -1.38
CA GLU A 154 -22.53 1.87 -0.13
C GLU A 154 -24.05 1.82 -0.43
N PRO A 155 -24.87 1.23 0.45
CA PRO A 155 -26.32 1.18 0.28
C PRO A 155 -26.96 2.56 0.10
N SER A 156 -28.08 2.59 -0.64
CA SER A 156 -28.92 3.78 -0.74
C SER A 156 -29.58 4.13 0.61
N LEU A 157 -30.22 5.31 0.69
CA LEU A 157 -30.85 5.83 1.92
C LEU A 157 -31.92 4.93 2.56
N ASP A 158 -32.45 3.97 1.80
CA ASP A 158 -33.40 2.95 2.27
C ASP A 158 -32.71 1.67 2.78
N GLU A 159 -31.37 1.62 2.75
CA GLU A 159 -30.47 0.57 3.26
C GLU A 159 -30.80 -0.86 2.77
N SER A 160 -31.54 -0.99 1.67
CA SER A 160 -32.01 -2.28 1.15
C SER A 160 -31.19 -2.80 -0.04
N SER A 161 -30.51 -1.90 -0.75
CA SER A 161 -29.72 -2.24 -1.93
C SER A 161 -28.60 -1.23 -2.20
N VAL A 162 -27.62 -1.67 -2.97
CA VAL A 162 -26.49 -0.88 -3.47
C VAL A 162 -26.71 -0.65 -4.97
N LEU A 163 -26.73 0.62 -5.38
CA LEU A 163 -26.86 1.02 -6.79
C LEU A 163 -25.49 1.38 -7.36
N ILE A 164 -25.15 0.80 -8.50
CA ILE A 164 -23.83 0.97 -9.13
C ILE A 164 -24.00 1.34 -10.60
N ASP A 165 -23.48 2.50 -10.99
CA ASP A 165 -23.34 2.88 -12.40
C ASP A 165 -21.94 2.48 -12.90
N TYR A 166 -21.87 1.32 -13.54
CA TYR A 166 -20.62 0.67 -13.94
C TYR A 166 -20.22 1.08 -15.38
N ASN A 167 -19.15 1.88 -15.53
CA ASN A 167 -18.70 2.40 -16.83
C ASN A 167 -17.69 1.52 -17.56
N GLY A 168 -17.42 0.30 -17.06
CA GLY A 168 -16.60 -0.67 -17.79
C GLY A 168 -17.30 -1.15 -19.06
N THR A 169 -16.52 -1.68 -20.01
CA THR A 169 -17.05 -2.22 -21.27
C THR A 169 -17.18 -3.75 -21.24
N TYR A 170 -16.83 -4.40 -20.13
CA TYR A 170 -16.93 -5.84 -19.94
C TYR A 170 -17.41 -6.16 -18.53
N LYS A 171 -17.78 -7.42 -18.25
CA LYS A 171 -18.24 -7.80 -16.92
C LYS A 171 -17.12 -7.67 -15.87
N SER A 172 -17.49 -7.26 -14.66
CA SER A 172 -16.58 -7.17 -13.50
C SER A 172 -17.11 -7.96 -12.33
N PHE A 173 -16.25 -8.74 -11.67
CA PHE A 173 -16.61 -9.48 -10.47
C PHE A 173 -16.29 -8.62 -9.24
N PRO A 174 -17.30 -8.21 -8.45
CA PRO A 174 -17.08 -7.34 -7.31
C PRO A 174 -16.52 -8.11 -6.10
N VAL A 175 -15.99 -7.35 -5.14
CA VAL A 175 -15.75 -7.80 -3.77
C VAL A 175 -16.89 -7.28 -2.91
N LEU A 176 -17.59 -8.19 -2.26
CA LEU A 176 -18.72 -7.91 -1.37
C LEU A 176 -18.21 -7.87 0.07
N GLU A 177 -18.60 -6.86 0.83
CA GLU A 177 -18.10 -6.65 2.18
C GLU A 177 -19.25 -6.31 3.13
N ALA A 178 -19.24 -6.92 4.32
CA ALA A 178 -20.09 -6.52 5.44
C ALA A 178 -19.22 -6.29 6.69
N ASP A 179 -19.29 -5.07 7.22
CA ASP A 179 -18.60 -4.61 8.42
C ASP A 179 -19.62 -4.60 9.58
N PHE A 180 -19.45 -5.52 10.53
CA PHE A 180 -20.41 -5.71 11.61
C PHE A 180 -20.26 -4.63 12.68
N PHE A 181 -21.36 -4.30 13.36
CA PHE A 181 -21.43 -3.24 14.36
C PHE A 181 -20.25 -3.25 15.34
N SER A 182 -19.70 -2.08 15.67
CA SER A 182 -18.52 -1.97 16.52
C SER A 182 -18.88 -1.94 18.00
N GLU A 183 -18.24 -2.79 18.81
CA GLU A 183 -18.37 -2.79 20.27
C GLU A 183 -17.00 -3.02 20.92
N LYS A 184 -16.60 -2.11 21.80
CA LYS A 184 -15.28 -2.16 22.46
C LYS A 184 -15.43 -2.13 23.96
N ASP A 185 -14.53 -2.84 24.67
CA ASP A 185 -14.42 -2.80 26.13
C ASP A 185 -14.04 -1.40 26.63
N VAL A 186 -13.23 -0.71 25.82
CA VAL A 186 -12.72 0.63 26.08
C VAL A 186 -12.76 1.38 24.77
N ALA A 187 -13.32 2.58 24.79
CA ALA A 187 -13.34 3.45 23.62
C ALA A 187 -11.91 3.76 23.15
N ASP A 188 -11.78 4.28 21.93
CA ASP A 188 -10.48 4.57 21.34
C ASP A 188 -9.69 5.63 22.14
N ASP A 189 -10.34 6.39 23.02
CA ASP A 189 -9.66 7.33 23.93
C ASP A 189 -8.84 6.63 25.05
N GLY A 190 -9.07 5.34 25.30
CA GLY A 190 -8.43 4.56 26.37
C GLY A 190 -8.96 4.84 27.78
N GLU A 191 -9.92 5.75 27.93
CA GLU A 191 -10.43 6.27 29.19
C GLU A 191 -11.92 5.95 29.41
N THR A 192 -12.71 5.86 28.35
CA THR A 192 -14.14 5.57 28.44
C THR A 192 -14.39 4.06 28.39
N ALA A 193 -15.02 3.51 29.43
CA ALA A 193 -15.45 2.11 29.44
C ALA A 193 -16.62 1.92 28.47
N GLY A 194 -16.52 0.91 27.60
CA GLY A 194 -17.62 0.46 26.76
C GLY A 194 -18.26 -0.81 27.29
N THR A 195 -19.35 -1.23 26.65
CA THR A 195 -20.10 -2.44 27.01
C THR A 195 -20.18 -3.35 25.79
N LEU A 196 -19.86 -4.64 25.97
CA LEU A 196 -20.06 -5.66 24.97
C LEU A 196 -21.46 -6.26 25.16
N THR A 197 -22.40 -5.87 24.32
CA THR A 197 -23.80 -6.32 24.43
C THR A 197 -24.10 -7.47 23.48
N GLY A 198 -23.35 -7.60 22.38
CA GLY A 198 -23.64 -8.56 21.32
C GLY A 198 -24.88 -8.19 20.51
N SER A 199 -25.36 -6.94 20.57
CA SER A 199 -26.59 -6.53 19.88
C SER A 199 -26.46 -6.51 18.36
N GLY A 200 -25.21 -6.37 17.86
CA GLY A 200 -24.89 -6.49 16.43
C GLY A 200 -24.39 -7.86 16.01
N ASP A 201 -24.49 -8.87 16.88
CA ASP A 201 -24.13 -10.23 16.53
C ASP A 201 -25.14 -10.80 15.51
N CYS A 202 -24.62 -11.36 14.43
CA CYS A 202 -25.38 -11.71 13.24
C CYS A 202 -25.09 -13.15 12.80
N GLY A 203 -26.12 -13.89 12.40
CA GLY A 203 -26.03 -15.29 11.97
C GLY A 203 -25.69 -15.44 10.49
N TYR A 204 -26.19 -14.53 9.65
CA TYR A 204 -25.93 -14.55 8.21
C TYR A 204 -25.98 -13.16 7.58
N VAL A 205 -25.30 -13.04 6.44
CA VAL A 205 -25.48 -11.93 5.49
C VAL A 205 -25.60 -12.48 4.08
N ALA A 206 -26.33 -11.79 3.21
CA ALA A 206 -26.47 -12.16 1.81
C ALA A 206 -26.46 -10.94 0.90
N PHE A 207 -25.98 -11.16 -0.31
CA PHE A 207 -26.02 -10.22 -1.42
C PHE A 207 -26.71 -10.91 -2.59
N PHE A 208 -27.58 -10.19 -3.30
CA PHE A 208 -28.25 -10.74 -4.47
C PHE A 208 -28.37 -9.71 -5.60
N THR A 209 -28.15 -10.15 -6.83
CA THR A 209 -28.36 -9.29 -8.01
C THR A 209 -29.83 -9.27 -8.43
N GLU A 210 -30.19 -8.33 -9.30
CA GLU A 210 -31.49 -8.30 -9.97
C GLU A 210 -31.81 -9.57 -10.79
N ASP A 211 -30.78 -10.30 -11.22
CA ASP A 211 -30.88 -11.60 -11.92
C ASP A 211 -30.93 -12.81 -10.97
N GLU A 212 -31.32 -12.59 -9.71
CA GLU A 212 -31.47 -13.62 -8.67
C GLU A 212 -30.17 -14.39 -8.35
N LYS A 213 -29.00 -13.80 -8.62
CA LYS A 213 -27.70 -14.42 -8.28
C LYS A 213 -27.35 -14.09 -6.85
N ILE A 214 -27.14 -15.11 -6.00
CA ILE A 214 -26.96 -14.94 -4.57
C ILE A 214 -25.56 -15.34 -4.11
N ILE A 215 -24.98 -14.52 -3.24
CA ILE A 215 -23.84 -14.87 -2.39
C ILE A 215 -24.30 -14.74 -0.94
N GLN A 216 -24.36 -15.88 -0.25
CA GLN A 216 -24.75 -15.98 1.15
C GLN A 216 -23.57 -16.45 2.01
N LEU A 217 -23.40 -15.80 3.15
CA LEU A 217 -22.35 -16.06 4.13
C LEU A 217 -23.00 -16.28 5.50
N GLY A 218 -22.62 -17.36 6.19
CA GLY A 218 -23.24 -17.77 7.46
C GLY A 218 -24.46 -18.67 7.27
N ASN A 219 -25.32 -18.74 8.28
CA ASN A 219 -26.46 -19.66 8.33
C ASN A 219 -27.79 -18.90 8.53
N PRO A 220 -28.65 -18.77 7.49
CA PRO A 220 -29.92 -18.07 7.59
C PRO A 220 -30.95 -18.83 8.43
N ASN A 221 -30.80 -20.15 8.57
CA ASN A 221 -31.74 -20.98 9.33
C ASN A 221 -31.45 -20.96 10.84
N GLU A 222 -30.58 -20.07 11.32
CA GLU A 222 -30.35 -19.88 12.77
C GLU A 222 -31.63 -19.46 13.52
N GLU A 223 -32.64 -18.92 12.83
CA GLU A 223 -33.94 -18.53 13.41
C GLU A 223 -34.84 -19.72 13.76
N ASP A 224 -34.68 -20.85 13.05
CA ASP A 224 -35.71 -21.89 12.91
C ASP A 224 -35.33 -23.23 13.58
N ILE A 225 -34.27 -23.26 14.38
CA ILE A 225 -33.78 -24.49 15.04
C ILE A 225 -34.39 -24.62 16.44
N GLU A 226 -35.19 -25.68 16.67
CA GLU A 226 -35.73 -26.06 17.98
C GLU A 226 -34.63 -26.37 19.04
N GLU A 227 -33.38 -26.61 18.62
CA GLU A 227 -32.24 -26.75 19.52
C GLU A 227 -31.62 -25.39 19.84
N ALA A 228 -31.98 -24.83 21.00
CA ALA A 228 -31.41 -23.59 21.52
C ALA A 228 -29.93 -23.80 21.95
N TYR A 229 -29.02 -23.75 20.98
CA TYR A 229 -27.60 -23.61 21.26
C TYR A 229 -27.36 -22.26 21.94
N ALA A 230 -26.57 -22.24 23.03
CA ALA A 230 -26.20 -20.99 23.66
C ALA A 230 -25.37 -20.14 22.67
N LYS A 231 -25.73 -18.86 22.54
CA LYS A 231 -25.07 -17.92 21.61
C LYS A 231 -23.62 -17.69 22.00
N SER A 232 -22.73 -17.48 21.02
CA SER A 232 -21.37 -17.02 21.33
C SER A 232 -21.40 -15.65 21.99
N GLN A 233 -20.38 -15.33 22.78
CA GLN A 233 -20.29 -14.04 23.45
C GLN A 233 -18.88 -13.46 23.39
N THR A 234 -18.76 -12.20 22.98
CA THR A 234 -17.50 -11.47 23.08
C THR A 234 -17.21 -11.15 24.55
N LEU A 235 -16.06 -11.58 25.05
CA LEU A 235 -15.62 -11.34 26.44
C LEU A 235 -14.52 -10.27 26.53
N MET A 236 -13.88 -9.95 25.42
CA MET A 236 -12.88 -8.90 25.33
C MET A 236 -12.86 -8.37 23.91
N ASN A 237 -12.92 -7.06 23.73
CA ASN A 237 -12.61 -6.42 22.46
C ASN A 237 -11.90 -5.08 22.69
N GLN A 238 -10.60 -5.02 22.39
CA GLN A 238 -9.76 -3.86 22.64
C GLN A 238 -8.96 -3.47 21.40
N THR A 239 -9.06 -2.20 21.01
CA THR A 239 -8.23 -1.55 20.00
C THR A 239 -7.14 -0.69 20.66
N PHE A 240 -6.03 -0.52 19.95
CA PHE A 240 -4.88 0.29 20.34
C PHE A 240 -4.49 1.24 19.21
N LEU A 241 -5.46 1.97 18.66
CA LEU A 241 -5.29 2.72 17.41
C LEU A 241 -5.08 4.23 17.62
N SER A 242 -5.29 4.75 18.82
CA SER A 242 -5.08 6.17 19.15
C SER A 242 -3.84 6.39 20.03
N SER A 243 -3.43 7.66 20.17
CA SER A 243 -2.33 8.05 21.06
C SER A 243 -2.60 7.79 22.55
N THR A 244 -3.86 7.70 22.94
CA THR A 244 -4.31 7.56 24.34
C THR A 244 -4.94 6.20 24.65
N ALA A 245 -5.07 5.30 23.66
CA ALA A 245 -5.73 3.99 23.83
C ALA A 245 -5.16 3.14 25.00
N TRP A 246 -3.92 3.39 25.44
CA TRP A 246 -3.38 2.85 26.70
C TRP A 246 -3.64 3.77 27.91
N GLY A 247 -4.90 4.15 28.09
CA GLY A 247 -5.39 5.07 29.12
C GLY A 247 -5.65 4.39 30.47
N THR A 248 -6.25 5.12 31.41
CA THR A 248 -6.53 4.64 32.78
C THR A 248 -7.44 3.41 32.78
N THR A 249 -8.51 3.46 31.99
CA THR A 249 -9.49 2.37 31.93
C THR A 249 -8.87 1.12 31.32
N ALA A 250 -8.16 1.25 30.19
CA ALA A 250 -7.39 0.15 29.61
C ALA A 250 -6.38 -0.45 30.62
N LYS A 251 -5.63 0.39 31.36
CA LYS A 251 -4.67 -0.08 32.38
C LYS A 251 -5.31 -0.81 33.55
N SER A 252 -6.56 -0.50 33.91
CA SER A 252 -7.27 -1.24 34.96
C SER A 252 -7.67 -2.65 34.53
N LEU A 253 -7.86 -2.84 33.22
CA LEU A 253 -8.28 -4.07 32.59
C LEU A 253 -7.11 -5.01 32.23
N TRP A 254 -5.91 -4.44 32.04
CA TRP A 254 -4.71 -5.15 31.62
C TRP A 254 -3.57 -5.03 32.66
N GLY A 255 -3.22 -6.16 33.28
CA GLY A 255 -2.09 -6.22 34.20
C GLY A 255 -0.74 -6.25 33.46
N VAL A 256 0.26 -5.51 33.94
CA VAL A 256 1.60 -5.46 33.34
C VAL A 256 2.56 -6.42 34.05
N ASN A 257 3.36 -7.17 33.30
CA ASN A 257 4.43 -8.05 33.79
C ASN A 257 3.99 -9.15 34.78
N ASN A 258 2.74 -9.60 34.70
CA ASN A 258 2.14 -10.56 35.62
C ASN A 258 1.51 -11.79 34.93
N GLY A 259 1.85 -12.00 33.66
CA GLY A 259 1.26 -13.04 32.82
C GLY A 259 2.04 -14.35 32.82
N THR A 260 1.55 -15.31 32.06
CA THR A 260 2.30 -16.54 31.74
C THR A 260 3.03 -16.35 30.43
N VAL A 261 4.29 -16.76 30.40
CA VAL A 261 5.19 -16.60 29.28
C VAL A 261 5.97 -17.89 29.04
N LEU A 262 6.12 -18.28 27.78
CA LEU A 262 6.87 -19.47 27.38
C LEU A 262 7.96 -19.14 26.35
N PRO A 263 9.18 -19.70 26.50
CA PRO A 263 9.65 -20.50 27.64
C PRO A 263 9.77 -19.70 28.95
N THR A 264 9.75 -20.40 30.09
CA THR A 264 9.78 -19.80 31.44
C THR A 264 11.06 -19.02 31.77
N SER A 265 12.09 -19.13 30.94
CA SER A 265 13.35 -18.38 31.08
C SER A 265 13.24 -16.90 30.67
N ILE A 266 12.16 -16.51 29.99
CA ILE A 266 11.92 -15.12 29.59
C ILE A 266 11.54 -14.29 30.83
N LYS A 267 12.15 -13.11 30.96
CA LYS A 267 11.89 -12.20 32.08
C LYS A 267 10.88 -11.12 31.68
N GLN A 268 9.76 -11.05 32.39
CA GLN A 268 8.74 -10.01 32.19
C GLN A 268 9.19 -8.72 32.88
N LEU A 269 9.68 -7.74 32.13
CA LEU A 269 10.31 -6.52 32.63
C LEU A 269 9.96 -5.31 31.76
N GLY A 270 10.05 -4.10 32.31
CA GLY A 270 9.86 -2.87 31.54
C GLY A 270 8.40 -2.40 31.49
N SER A 271 8.07 -1.63 30.46
CA SER A 271 6.79 -0.92 30.34
C SER A 271 6.31 -0.83 28.90
N VAL A 272 4.99 -0.63 28.71
CA VAL A 272 4.34 -0.44 27.41
C VAL A 272 3.82 0.99 27.24
N ALA A 273 3.76 1.46 25.99
CA ALA A 273 3.11 2.71 25.60
C ALA A 273 2.61 2.66 24.15
N MET A 274 1.82 3.67 23.79
CA MET A 274 1.38 3.88 22.41
C MET A 274 2.54 4.40 21.55
N LYS A 275 2.71 3.84 20.35
CA LYS A 275 3.66 4.31 19.34
C LYS A 275 2.93 4.54 18.02
N VAL A 276 3.37 5.56 17.27
CA VAL A 276 2.81 5.89 15.95
C VAL A 276 3.02 4.72 14.99
N ALA A 277 1.94 4.24 14.39
CA ALA A 277 1.92 3.14 13.44
C ALA A 277 2.02 3.63 11.99
N SER A 278 1.32 4.73 11.68
CA SER A 278 1.28 5.35 10.37
C SER A 278 1.14 6.87 10.49
N TYR A 279 1.44 7.56 9.40
CA TYR A 279 1.25 9.00 9.29
C TYR A 279 0.44 9.28 8.04
N THR A 280 -0.49 10.22 8.13
CA THR A 280 -1.17 10.75 6.96
C THR A 280 -0.13 11.48 6.11
N PRO A 281 0.08 11.08 4.84
CA PRO A 281 1.01 11.77 3.97
C PRO A 281 0.58 13.23 3.85
N PRO A 282 1.50 14.21 3.99
CA PRO A 282 1.15 15.59 3.78
C PRO A 282 0.73 15.76 2.32
N PRO A 283 -0.21 16.66 2.01
CA PRO A 283 -0.51 17.00 0.63
C PRO A 283 0.80 17.39 -0.07
N SER A 284 1.03 16.84 -1.26
CA SER A 284 2.26 17.09 -2.02
C SER A 284 2.49 18.60 -2.14
N PRO A 285 3.63 19.15 -1.70
CA PRO A 285 3.86 20.58 -1.76
C PRO A 285 3.69 21.05 -3.20
N THR A 286 2.79 22.01 -3.44
CA THR A 286 2.49 22.47 -4.80
C THR A 286 3.76 22.98 -5.47
N THR A 287 3.97 22.59 -6.73
CA THR A 287 5.02 23.20 -7.55
C THR A 287 4.67 24.67 -7.76
N THR A 288 5.57 25.59 -7.42
CA THR A 288 5.39 27.01 -7.72
C THR A 288 6.26 27.41 -8.89
N THR A 289 5.77 28.34 -9.72
CA THR A 289 6.54 28.94 -10.82
C THR A 289 6.41 30.45 -10.80
N ALA A 290 7.49 31.18 -11.06
CA ALA A 290 7.46 32.63 -11.18
C ALA A 290 8.47 33.15 -12.20
N THR A 291 8.11 34.23 -12.89
CA THR A 291 9.09 35.04 -13.63
C THR A 291 9.68 36.05 -12.64
N ILE A 292 10.90 35.78 -12.17
CA ILE A 292 11.56 36.57 -11.12
C ILE A 292 12.36 37.75 -11.69
N LEU A 293 12.71 37.71 -12.97
CA LEU A 293 13.28 38.83 -13.71
C LEU A 293 12.68 38.83 -15.11
N ASN A 294 12.17 39.95 -15.60
CA ASN A 294 11.51 40.02 -16.90
C ASN A 294 12.16 41.09 -17.77
N LYS A 295 12.75 40.69 -18.90
CA LYS A 295 13.37 41.56 -19.89
C LYS A 295 14.26 42.67 -19.30
N ALA A 296 15.10 42.34 -18.32
CA ALA A 296 16.08 43.27 -17.79
C ALA A 296 17.09 43.64 -18.89
N LYS A 297 17.19 44.94 -19.17
CA LYS A 297 17.95 45.51 -20.30
C LYS A 297 19.37 45.88 -19.87
N THR A 298 20.37 45.58 -20.70
CA THR A 298 21.75 46.06 -20.48
C THR A 298 21.87 47.57 -20.66
N THR A 299 22.73 48.22 -19.86
CA THR A 299 22.93 49.68 -19.85
C THR A 299 24.11 50.17 -20.69
N VAL A 300 25.02 49.28 -21.11
CA VAL A 300 26.24 49.59 -21.88
C VAL A 300 26.09 49.31 -23.38
N SER A 301 27.09 49.78 -24.16
CA SER A 301 27.10 49.93 -25.62
C SER A 301 26.65 48.71 -26.43
N ALA A 302 26.13 49.00 -27.64
CA ALA A 302 25.47 48.06 -28.53
C ALA A 302 26.29 46.78 -28.81
N PRO A 303 25.63 45.61 -28.97
CA PRO A 303 24.18 45.42 -28.99
C PRO A 303 23.56 45.27 -27.58
N THR A 304 22.29 45.65 -27.47
CA THR A 304 21.51 45.50 -26.25
C THR A 304 21.06 44.05 -26.03
N PHE A 305 21.18 43.57 -24.80
CA PHE A 305 20.65 42.26 -24.38
C PHE A 305 19.50 42.43 -23.39
N TYR A 306 18.56 41.49 -23.43
CA TYR A 306 17.47 41.35 -22.48
C TYR A 306 17.56 40.00 -21.77
N TYR A 307 17.47 40.05 -20.44
CA TYR A 307 17.50 38.87 -19.58
C TYR A 307 16.15 38.63 -18.93
N THR A 308 15.63 37.41 -19.08
CA THR A 308 14.43 36.93 -18.41
C THR A 308 14.76 35.68 -17.61
N ILE A 309 14.40 35.67 -16.33
CA ILE A 309 14.61 34.52 -15.45
C ILE A 309 13.26 34.02 -14.97
N LYS A 310 12.99 32.75 -15.28
CA LYS A 310 11.87 31.99 -14.74
C LYS A 310 12.41 31.00 -13.72
N ALA A 311 11.69 30.82 -12.63
CA ALA A 311 12.03 29.90 -11.57
C ALA A 311 10.86 28.93 -11.35
N LYS A 312 11.18 27.66 -11.12
CA LYS A 312 10.26 26.59 -10.70
C LYS A 312 10.79 25.99 -9.41
N THR A 313 9.92 25.78 -8.42
CA THR A 313 10.31 25.09 -7.18
C THR A 313 9.66 23.72 -7.07
N THR A 314 10.43 22.75 -6.57
CA THR A 314 10.01 21.37 -6.35
C THR A 314 10.65 20.82 -5.07
N SER A 315 10.20 19.65 -4.63
CA SER A 315 10.88 18.88 -3.57
C SER A 315 11.05 19.66 -2.25
N ARG A 316 10.01 20.39 -1.85
CA ARG A 316 9.96 21.12 -0.57
C ARG A 316 9.99 20.13 0.59
N ASN A 317 10.88 20.34 1.54
CA ASN A 317 10.87 19.68 2.85
C ASN A 317 10.92 20.74 3.97
N ALA A 318 10.98 20.30 5.22
CA ALA A 318 10.96 21.15 6.40
C ALA A 318 12.01 22.27 6.38
N THR A 319 13.19 22.02 5.80
CA THR A 319 14.35 22.92 5.89
C THR A 319 14.86 23.42 4.55
N SER A 320 14.37 22.89 3.43
CA SER A 320 14.90 23.22 2.10
C SER A 320 13.89 23.08 0.97
N VAL A 321 14.25 23.61 -0.20
CA VAL A 321 13.50 23.50 -1.46
C VAL A 321 14.45 23.48 -2.65
N LYS A 322 14.14 22.69 -3.68
CA LYS A 322 14.88 22.70 -4.95
C LYS A 322 14.31 23.79 -5.86
N VAL A 323 15.18 24.64 -6.40
CA VAL A 323 14.83 25.74 -7.31
C VAL A 323 15.52 25.51 -8.66
N SER A 324 14.72 25.28 -9.70
CA SER A 324 15.16 25.26 -11.09
C SER A 324 15.00 26.64 -11.69
N LEU A 325 16.09 27.21 -12.21
CA LEU A 325 16.14 28.53 -12.82
C LEU A 325 16.40 28.38 -14.32
N THR A 326 15.62 29.09 -15.13
CA THR A 326 15.78 29.18 -16.58
C THR A 326 16.07 30.62 -16.96
N ILE A 327 17.25 30.86 -17.52
CA ILE A 327 17.74 32.18 -17.89
C ILE A 327 17.69 32.28 -19.41
N THR A 328 16.81 33.15 -19.91
CA THR A 328 16.67 33.44 -21.33
C THR A 328 17.31 34.79 -21.64
N THR A 329 18.27 34.77 -22.55
CA THR A 329 19.01 35.94 -23.01
C THR A 329 18.65 36.20 -24.48
N SER A 330 18.22 37.42 -24.81
CA SER A 330 17.84 37.78 -26.18
C SER A 330 18.46 39.11 -26.60
N LEU A 331 18.72 39.29 -27.90
CA LEU A 331 19.23 40.54 -28.46
C LEU A 331 18.10 41.53 -28.77
N GLY A 332 18.40 42.82 -28.72
CA GLY A 332 17.45 43.90 -28.97
C GLY A 332 17.35 44.44 -30.41
N SER A 333 18.16 43.97 -31.36
CA SER A 333 18.18 44.48 -32.76
C SER A 333 17.82 43.42 -33.81
N SER A 334 17.41 43.86 -35.00
CA SER A 334 16.83 43.05 -36.08
C SER A 334 17.81 42.60 -37.18
N GLY A 335 19.12 42.56 -36.92
CA GLY A 335 20.11 42.09 -37.90
C GLY A 335 20.28 40.57 -37.87
N SER A 336 20.39 39.92 -39.04
CA SER A 336 20.32 38.46 -39.18
C SER A 336 21.47 37.69 -38.52
N TYR A 337 22.64 38.30 -38.29
CA TYR A 337 23.81 37.66 -37.63
C TYR A 337 24.66 38.67 -36.85
N PHE A 338 25.08 38.29 -35.64
CA PHE A 338 26.06 39.02 -34.83
C PHE A 338 27.23 38.09 -34.47
N GLY A 339 28.47 38.54 -34.71
CA GLY A 339 29.68 37.69 -34.86
C GLY A 339 30.10 36.82 -33.66
N ARG A 340 31.23 36.10 -33.81
CA ARG A 340 31.89 35.31 -32.75
C ARG A 340 32.52 36.24 -31.69
N GLY A 341 32.65 35.77 -30.44
CA GLY A 341 33.34 36.52 -29.38
C GLY A 341 32.43 37.28 -28.40
N TYR A 342 31.29 36.71 -28.01
CA TYR A 342 30.44 37.26 -26.94
C TYR A 342 30.10 36.22 -25.87
N GLY A 343 31.14 35.80 -25.14
CA GLY A 343 31.02 34.87 -24.04
C GLY A 343 30.40 35.55 -22.81
N LEU A 344 29.32 34.96 -22.29
CA LEU A 344 28.56 35.50 -21.16
C LEU A 344 28.41 34.46 -20.05
N ARG A 345 28.66 34.90 -18.81
CA ARG A 345 28.39 34.15 -17.59
C ARG A 345 27.34 34.89 -16.78
N GLY A 346 26.22 34.22 -16.51
CA GLY A 346 25.22 34.68 -15.57
C GLY A 346 25.57 34.22 -14.16
N SER A 347 25.32 35.06 -13.17
CA SER A 347 25.41 34.72 -11.76
C SER A 347 24.09 35.04 -11.07
N VAL A 348 23.50 34.07 -10.38
CA VAL A 348 22.27 34.25 -9.59
C VAL A 348 22.61 34.13 -8.11
N TYR A 349 22.26 35.15 -7.32
CA TYR A 349 22.33 35.09 -5.86
C TYR A 349 21.00 34.56 -5.33
N ILE A 350 21.01 33.39 -4.70
CA ILE A 350 19.83 32.78 -4.09
C ILE A 350 20.26 31.88 -2.94
N GLY A 351 19.49 31.83 -1.85
CA GLY A 351 19.83 30.99 -0.68
C GLY A 351 21.12 31.39 0.04
N GLY A 352 21.53 32.66 -0.06
CA GLY A 352 22.71 33.18 0.63
C GLY A 352 24.02 33.12 -0.15
N SER A 353 24.04 32.52 -1.36
CA SER A 353 25.26 32.39 -2.15
C SER A 353 25.06 32.68 -3.65
N TRP A 354 26.16 33.00 -4.35
CA TRP A 354 26.16 33.21 -5.80
C TRP A 354 26.39 31.88 -6.54
N HIS A 355 25.54 31.60 -7.52
CA HIS A 355 25.65 30.44 -8.40
C HIS A 355 25.87 30.90 -9.84
N ASN A 356 26.87 30.32 -10.51
CA ASN A 356 27.27 30.71 -11.85
C ASN A 356 26.73 29.74 -12.90
N ILE A 357 26.36 30.27 -14.06
CA ILE A 357 26.02 29.51 -15.24
C ILE A 357 26.59 30.18 -16.48
N THR A 358 27.23 29.39 -17.34
CA THR A 358 27.66 29.87 -18.65
C THR A 358 26.41 30.04 -19.51
N ILE A 359 26.09 31.29 -19.85
CA ILE A 359 24.99 31.59 -20.77
C ILE A 359 25.42 31.22 -22.18
N LYS A 360 26.62 31.61 -22.60
CA LYS A 360 27.14 31.24 -23.92
C LYS A 360 28.65 31.34 -23.97
N ASN A 361 29.31 30.46 -24.72
CA ASN A 361 30.76 30.49 -24.94
C ASN A 361 31.15 31.38 -26.13
N THR A 362 32.42 31.76 -26.20
CA THR A 362 32.98 32.64 -27.25
C THR A 362 32.96 32.03 -28.65
N SER A 363 32.95 30.70 -28.76
CA SER A 363 32.91 29.93 -30.00
C SER A 363 31.54 29.93 -30.69
N SER A 364 30.47 30.35 -29.99
CA SER A 364 29.09 30.24 -30.46
C SER A 364 28.54 31.58 -30.99
N TYR A 365 27.84 31.53 -32.12
CA TYR A 365 27.25 32.72 -32.75
C TYR A 365 25.98 33.19 -32.05
N TRP A 366 25.78 34.50 -31.97
CA TRP A 366 24.48 35.09 -31.63
C TRP A 366 23.67 35.33 -32.90
N LYS A 367 22.50 34.68 -33.02
CA LYS A 367 21.64 34.78 -34.21
C LYS A 367 20.53 35.81 -33.96
N GLY A 368 20.52 36.91 -34.72
CA GLY A 368 19.54 38.01 -34.68
C GLY A 368 18.53 38.05 -33.52
N LYS A 369 17.23 37.86 -33.81
CA LYS A 369 16.13 37.92 -32.82
C LYS A 369 16.00 36.65 -31.95
N SER A 370 16.95 35.71 -31.98
CA SER A 370 16.83 34.46 -31.22
C SER A 370 17.07 34.68 -29.72
N GLY A 371 16.29 34.00 -28.89
CA GLY A 371 16.57 33.84 -27.47
C GLY A 371 17.48 32.62 -27.27
N HIS A 372 18.46 32.75 -26.38
CA HIS A 372 19.25 31.63 -25.90
C HIS A 372 18.92 31.35 -24.44
N THR A 373 18.64 30.10 -24.13
CA THR A 373 18.13 29.69 -22.83
C THR A 373 19.06 28.67 -22.20
N VAL A 374 19.43 28.90 -20.95
CA VAL A 374 20.21 27.98 -20.13
C VAL A 374 19.49 27.74 -18.81
N SER A 375 19.69 26.56 -18.21
CA SER A 375 19.02 26.19 -16.96
C SER A 375 20.02 25.69 -15.92
N MET A 376 19.71 25.96 -14.65
CA MET A 376 20.42 25.41 -13.49
C MET A 376 19.44 25.02 -12.39
N ALA A 377 19.88 24.16 -11.47
CA ALA A 377 19.14 23.85 -10.26
C ALA A 377 19.99 24.17 -9.02
N VAL A 378 19.36 24.72 -7.99
CA VAL A 378 19.98 25.04 -6.70
C VAL A 378 19.06 24.54 -5.59
N THR A 379 19.63 23.95 -4.53
CA THR A 379 18.89 23.66 -3.30
C THR A 379 19.07 24.82 -2.33
N VAL A 380 17.96 25.45 -1.93
CA VAL A 380 17.96 26.51 -0.92
C VAL A 380 17.61 25.88 0.43
N SER A 381 18.53 25.98 1.39
CA SER A 381 18.44 25.38 2.73
C SER A 381 18.24 26.44 3.82
N GLY A 382 17.99 26.01 5.07
CA GLY A 382 17.81 26.90 6.22
C GLY A 382 16.42 27.56 6.29
N LEU A 383 15.44 27.01 5.59
CA LEU A 383 14.07 27.50 5.60
C LEU A 383 13.31 26.98 6.83
N SER A 384 12.30 27.73 7.29
CA SER A 384 11.30 27.20 8.23
C SER A 384 10.15 26.56 7.46
N GLY A 385 9.32 25.74 8.13
CA GLY A 385 8.13 25.16 7.51
C GLY A 385 7.10 26.20 7.05
N THR A 386 7.03 27.35 7.72
CA THR A 386 6.13 28.45 7.39
C THR A 386 6.65 29.39 6.29
N THR A 387 7.89 29.21 5.83
CA THR A 387 8.45 30.07 4.77
C THR A 387 7.71 29.84 3.45
N SER A 388 7.13 30.92 2.89
CA SER A 388 6.29 30.91 1.68
C SER A 388 6.88 31.68 0.49
N PHE A 389 8.06 32.28 0.64
CA PHE A 389 8.82 32.86 -0.47
C PHE A 389 10.32 32.92 -0.17
N ILE A 390 11.13 33.02 -1.23
CA ILE A 390 12.57 33.31 -1.17
C ILE A 390 12.79 34.74 -1.65
N SER A 391 13.28 35.60 -0.77
CA SER A 391 13.58 37.01 -1.05
C SER A 391 15.06 37.25 -1.29
N GLY A 392 15.42 38.50 -1.64
CA GLY A 392 16.82 38.92 -1.79
C GLY A 392 17.54 38.31 -2.99
N ILE A 393 16.79 37.77 -3.95
CA ILE A 393 17.36 37.18 -5.16
C ILE A 393 17.96 38.28 -6.02
N LYS A 394 19.19 38.08 -6.52
CA LYS A 394 19.86 39.04 -7.41
C LYS A 394 20.42 38.32 -8.63
N PHE A 395 20.59 39.06 -9.72
CA PHE A 395 21.19 38.57 -10.95
C PHE A 395 22.20 39.56 -11.51
N LYS A 396 23.32 39.05 -12.04
CA LYS A 396 24.29 39.82 -12.80
C LYS A 396 24.85 39.01 -13.95
N VAL A 397 25.41 39.69 -14.95
CA VAL A 397 26.06 39.06 -16.10
C VAL A 397 27.41 39.71 -16.34
N THR A 398 28.44 38.88 -16.46
CA THR A 398 29.79 39.30 -16.80
C THR A 398 30.25 38.68 -18.12
N ARG A 399 31.26 39.30 -18.72
CA ARG A 399 31.96 38.76 -19.88
C ARG A 399 32.89 37.64 -19.46
N THR A 400 33.06 36.67 -20.36
CA THR A 400 34.10 35.63 -20.23
C THR A 400 35.24 35.82 -21.24
N ASP A 401 35.28 36.96 -21.93
CA ASP A 401 36.30 37.34 -22.91
C ASP A 401 36.69 38.81 -22.73
N SER A 402 37.73 39.24 -23.47
CA SER A 402 38.29 40.59 -23.39
C SER A 402 37.80 41.54 -24.49
N LEU A 403 36.71 41.21 -25.21
CA LEU A 403 36.30 41.89 -26.45
C LEU A 403 35.31 43.06 -26.24
N GLY A 404 35.10 43.52 -25.00
CA GLY A 404 34.27 44.69 -24.67
C GLY A 404 33.30 44.45 -23.52
N THR A 405 32.29 45.32 -23.37
CA THR A 405 31.33 45.30 -22.24
C THR A 405 29.89 44.93 -22.65
N ALA A 406 29.63 44.68 -23.92
CA ALA A 406 28.30 44.36 -24.43
C ALA A 406 27.75 43.05 -23.81
N GLY A 407 26.48 43.08 -23.39
CA GLY A 407 25.85 41.97 -22.67
C GLY A 407 26.07 41.98 -21.17
N THR A 408 26.93 42.83 -20.61
CA THR A 408 27.07 42.93 -19.16
C THR A 408 25.83 43.54 -18.51
N LEU A 409 25.47 43.00 -17.35
CA LEU A 409 24.39 43.47 -16.51
C LEU A 409 24.93 43.59 -15.08
N GLY A 410 24.86 44.79 -14.51
CA GLY A 410 25.17 45.01 -13.10
C GLY A 410 24.21 44.25 -12.18
N GLU A 411 24.53 44.18 -10.90
CA GLU A 411 23.67 43.50 -9.92
C GLU A 411 22.26 44.10 -9.93
N THR A 412 21.31 43.28 -10.35
CA THR A 412 19.91 43.63 -10.53
C THR A 412 19.08 42.80 -9.56
N SER A 413 18.22 43.46 -8.79
CA SER A 413 17.30 42.77 -7.88
C SER A 413 16.23 42.03 -8.66
N CYS A 414 16.00 40.77 -8.30
CA CYS A 414 14.90 39.96 -8.81
C CYS A 414 13.70 40.02 -7.85
N LYS A 415 12.51 39.72 -8.34
CA LYS A 415 11.32 39.54 -7.50
C LYS A 415 11.51 38.33 -6.58
N SER A 416 10.89 38.39 -5.40
CA SER A 416 10.80 37.23 -4.51
C SER A 416 10.14 36.05 -5.24
N LEU A 417 10.65 34.86 -4.99
CA LEU A 417 10.15 33.61 -5.56
C LEU A 417 9.14 32.99 -4.58
N PRO A 418 7.84 32.91 -4.91
CA PRO A 418 6.89 32.17 -4.08
C PRO A 418 7.28 30.69 -3.99
N ILE A 419 7.15 30.11 -2.80
CA ILE A 419 7.36 28.68 -2.53
C ILE A 419 6.22 28.15 -1.67
N SER A 420 5.93 26.86 -1.77
CA SER A 420 4.96 26.22 -0.88
C SER A 420 5.49 26.15 0.55
N THR A 421 4.59 26.35 1.51
CA THR A 421 4.85 26.01 2.93
C THR A 421 5.02 24.50 3.07
N TYR A 422 5.79 24.07 4.06
CA TYR A 422 5.92 22.66 4.40
C TYR A 422 4.86 22.29 5.44
N ILE A 423 4.03 21.31 5.12
CA ILE A 423 3.11 20.67 6.05
C ILE A 423 3.74 19.34 6.45
N ALA A 424 3.91 19.11 7.75
CA ALA A 424 4.44 17.85 8.26
C ALA A 424 3.38 16.75 8.19
N SER A 425 3.80 15.50 8.01
CA SER A 425 2.92 14.35 8.20
C SER A 425 2.39 14.34 9.64
N VAL A 426 1.09 14.11 9.80
CA VAL A 426 0.47 13.95 11.12
C VAL A 426 0.32 12.47 11.44
N PRO A 427 0.56 12.02 12.69
CA PRO A 427 0.24 10.66 13.10
C PRO A 427 -1.24 10.35 12.82
N GLU A 428 -1.48 9.22 12.18
CA GLU A 428 -2.85 8.80 11.81
C GLU A 428 -3.32 7.68 12.73
N THR A 429 -2.52 6.63 12.84
CA THR A 429 -2.82 5.48 13.69
C THR A 429 -1.67 5.15 14.63
N TYR A 430 -1.99 4.40 15.69
CA TYR A 430 -1.08 3.96 16.71
C TYR A 430 -1.14 2.44 16.90
N TYR A 431 -0.21 1.92 17.71
CA TYR A 431 -0.21 0.55 18.19
C TYR A 431 0.48 0.48 19.56
N LEU A 432 0.08 -0.49 20.39
CA LEU A 432 0.69 -0.71 21.70
C LEU A 432 2.02 -1.45 21.53
N THR A 433 3.08 -0.98 22.18
CA THR A 433 4.42 -1.57 22.10
C THR A 433 5.20 -1.37 23.40
N ALA A 434 6.38 -1.95 23.50
CA ALA A 434 7.29 -1.67 24.60
C ALA A 434 7.81 -0.22 24.53
N SER A 435 7.59 0.57 25.58
CA SER A 435 8.31 1.82 25.82
C SER A 435 9.66 1.58 26.48
N SER A 436 9.80 0.48 27.22
CA SER A 436 11.05 0.00 27.78
C SER A 436 11.00 -1.52 27.87
N TYR A 437 12.08 -2.20 27.50
CA TYR A 437 12.20 -3.66 27.65
C TYR A 437 12.74 -4.08 29.03
N GLY A 438 13.10 -3.13 29.89
CA GLY A 438 13.95 -3.41 31.06
C GLY A 438 15.33 -3.94 30.65
N SER A 439 16.03 -4.59 31.58
CA SER A 439 17.40 -5.06 31.36
C SER A 439 17.58 -6.50 31.85
N ALA A 440 18.06 -7.39 30.99
CA ALA A 440 18.57 -8.69 31.42
C ALA A 440 19.73 -9.17 30.53
N SER A 441 20.86 -9.54 31.13
CA SER A 441 22.02 -10.05 30.40
C SER A 441 21.80 -11.49 29.94
N GLY A 442 22.14 -11.79 28.68
CA GLY A 442 22.13 -13.15 28.12
C GLY A 442 20.76 -13.83 28.09
N ALA A 443 19.67 -13.07 28.21
CA ALA A 443 18.32 -13.60 28.32
C ALA A 443 17.34 -12.81 27.44
N TRP A 444 16.20 -13.45 27.13
CA TRP A 444 15.04 -12.79 26.58
C TRP A 444 14.29 -12.05 27.68
N HIS A 445 13.90 -10.81 27.41
CA HIS A 445 13.16 -10.00 28.37
C HIS A 445 12.30 -8.95 27.66
N GLY A 446 11.28 -8.46 28.34
CA GLY A 446 10.44 -7.38 27.85
C GLY A 446 9.08 -7.36 28.51
N PRO A 447 8.26 -6.32 28.24
CA PRO A 447 7.03 -6.13 28.96
C PRO A 447 5.96 -7.10 28.46
N SER A 448 5.13 -7.55 29.38
CA SER A 448 3.89 -8.26 29.06
C SER A 448 2.67 -7.49 29.54
N ILE A 449 1.54 -7.74 28.88
CA ILE A 449 0.22 -7.30 29.30
C ILE A 449 -0.71 -8.51 29.38
N THR A 450 -1.51 -8.60 30.45
CA THR A 450 -2.38 -9.74 30.73
C THR A 450 -3.81 -9.27 30.94
N ARG A 451 -4.72 -9.75 30.10
CA ARG A 451 -6.16 -9.61 30.32
C ARG A 451 -6.66 -10.78 31.15
N THR A 452 -7.43 -10.48 32.18
CA THR A 452 -8.29 -11.44 32.86
C THR A 452 -9.70 -11.28 32.29
N LEU A 453 -10.23 -12.32 31.64
CA LEU A 453 -11.54 -12.27 30.97
C LEU A 453 -12.69 -12.02 31.99
N PRO A 454 -13.75 -11.28 31.68
CA PRO A 454 -14.91 -11.19 32.57
C PRO A 454 -15.67 -12.53 32.63
N ALA A 455 -16.66 -12.60 33.52
CA ALA A 455 -17.73 -13.59 33.39
C ALA A 455 -18.57 -13.25 32.15
N ASP A 456 -19.22 -14.25 31.57
CA ASP A 456 -20.17 -14.05 30.50
C ASP A 456 -21.51 -13.47 31.03
N ALA A 457 -22.50 -13.24 30.16
CA ALA A 457 -23.79 -12.65 30.54
C ALA A 457 -24.61 -13.55 31.48
N ALA A 458 -24.37 -14.87 31.48
CA ALA A 458 -24.97 -15.82 32.41
C ALA A 458 -24.21 -15.92 33.75
N GLY A 459 -23.08 -15.21 33.88
CA GLY A 459 -22.21 -15.26 35.06
C GLY A 459 -21.17 -16.38 35.03
N ASP A 460 -21.05 -17.12 33.93
CA ASP A 460 -20.08 -18.20 33.79
C ASP A 460 -18.67 -17.64 33.56
N ILE A 461 -17.73 -18.15 34.35
CA ILE A 461 -16.33 -17.73 34.29
C ILE A 461 -15.53 -18.68 33.39
N GLY A 462 -14.89 -18.07 32.39
CA GLY A 462 -13.96 -18.72 31.47
C GLY A 462 -14.64 -19.38 30.26
N ALA A 463 -13.83 -19.69 29.26
CA ALA A 463 -14.31 -20.17 27.97
C ALA A 463 -13.68 -21.53 27.63
N GLN A 464 -14.49 -22.59 27.57
CA GLN A 464 -14.00 -23.91 27.18
C GLN A 464 -13.66 -23.93 25.68
N ASN A 465 -14.58 -23.40 24.85
CA ASN A 465 -14.37 -23.17 23.44
C ASN A 465 -14.28 -21.65 23.22
N PHE A 466 -13.36 -21.24 22.35
CA PHE A 466 -13.11 -19.82 22.13
C PHE A 466 -12.45 -19.55 20.80
N THR A 467 -12.51 -18.29 20.39
CA THR A 467 -11.71 -17.71 19.32
C THR A 467 -11.01 -16.46 19.86
N LEU A 468 -9.68 -16.47 19.87
CA LEU A 468 -8.85 -15.29 20.12
C LEU A 468 -8.35 -14.77 18.77
N THR A 469 -8.71 -13.53 18.46
CA THR A 469 -8.37 -12.81 17.24
C THR A 469 -7.52 -11.60 17.60
N TYR A 470 -6.37 -11.41 16.97
CA TYR A 470 -5.50 -10.26 17.25
C TYR A 470 -4.72 -9.82 16.02
N LYS A 471 -4.30 -8.55 16.00
CA LYS A 471 -3.54 -7.95 14.89
C LYS A 471 -2.22 -7.40 15.43
N GLN A 472 -1.11 -8.05 15.10
CA GLN A 472 0.22 -7.69 15.60
C GLN A 472 1.11 -7.06 14.53
N LYS A 473 1.85 -6.02 14.93
CA LYS A 473 2.89 -5.38 14.10
C LYS A 473 4.24 -5.97 14.47
N MET A 474 4.93 -6.63 13.55
CA MET A 474 6.22 -7.26 13.84
C MET A 474 7.12 -7.33 12.60
N SER A 475 8.16 -6.48 12.54
CA SER A 475 9.15 -6.54 11.47
C SER A 475 10.46 -5.82 11.84
N ILE A 476 11.50 -6.11 11.07
CA ILE A 476 12.72 -5.28 11.06
C ILE A 476 12.46 -3.93 10.35
N SER A 477 13.35 -2.96 10.52
CA SER A 477 13.42 -1.80 9.62
C SER A 477 13.91 -2.19 8.23
N SER A 478 13.78 -1.27 7.26
CA SER A 478 14.24 -1.49 5.88
C SER A 478 15.72 -1.89 5.76
N SER A 479 16.55 -1.52 6.74
CA SER A 479 17.99 -1.87 6.83
C SER A 479 18.34 -2.67 8.10
N GLY A 480 17.35 -3.15 8.86
CA GLY A 480 17.51 -3.68 10.21
C GLY A 480 17.84 -5.17 10.33
N THR A 481 18.60 -5.77 9.42
CA THR A 481 18.80 -7.24 9.38
C THR A 481 19.41 -7.82 10.66
N GLY A 482 20.18 -7.04 11.41
CA GLY A 482 20.75 -7.43 12.71
C GLY A 482 19.81 -7.31 13.92
N GLN A 483 18.59 -6.78 13.74
CA GLN A 483 17.62 -6.61 14.82
C GLN A 483 17.08 -7.95 15.30
N LEU A 484 16.95 -8.11 16.62
CA LEU A 484 16.42 -9.30 17.28
C LEU A 484 15.20 -8.92 18.11
N GLY A 485 14.29 -9.86 18.33
CA GLY A 485 13.10 -9.60 19.14
C GLY A 485 12.13 -10.76 19.04
N ALA A 486 11.13 -10.76 19.91
CA ALA A 486 10.05 -11.73 19.86
C ALA A 486 8.70 -11.12 20.25
N PHE A 487 7.65 -11.66 19.67
CA PHE A 487 6.26 -11.41 20.04
C PHE A 487 5.68 -12.73 20.52
N GLN A 488 4.91 -12.73 21.60
CA GLN A 488 4.18 -13.92 21.99
C GLN A 488 2.78 -13.60 22.50
N VAL A 489 1.91 -14.60 22.38
CA VAL A 489 0.61 -14.65 23.04
C VAL A 489 0.44 -15.98 23.76
N GLN A 490 -0.12 -15.95 24.97
CA GLN A 490 -0.42 -17.14 25.76
C GLN A 490 -1.87 -17.08 26.27
N VAL A 491 -2.64 -18.15 26.03
CA VAL A 491 -3.98 -18.34 26.58
C VAL A 491 -3.90 -19.35 27.72
N VAL A 492 -4.30 -18.92 28.92
CA VAL A 492 -4.15 -19.69 30.15
C VAL A 492 -5.51 -19.94 30.77
N GLY A 493 -5.70 -21.14 31.30
CA GLY A 493 -6.91 -21.60 31.95
C GLY A 493 -7.11 -21.02 33.35
N THR A 494 -8.30 -21.26 33.91
CA THR A 494 -8.68 -20.81 35.27
C THR A 494 -7.72 -21.30 36.35
N ASN A 495 -7.15 -22.50 36.21
CA ASN A 495 -6.25 -23.10 37.18
C ASN A 495 -4.76 -22.99 36.78
N GLY A 496 -4.44 -22.18 35.77
CA GLY A 496 -3.07 -21.99 35.29
C GLY A 496 -2.64 -22.95 34.17
N GLU A 497 -3.57 -23.70 33.58
CA GLU A 497 -3.33 -24.57 32.44
C GLU A 497 -2.86 -23.76 31.22
N LYS A 498 -1.80 -24.19 30.52
CA LYS A 498 -1.25 -23.45 29.37
C LYS A 498 -1.92 -23.91 28.07
N ILE A 499 -3.18 -23.53 27.91
CA ILE A 499 -4.09 -24.07 26.88
C ILE A 499 -3.49 -23.95 25.46
N ALA A 500 -3.09 -22.75 25.06
CA ALA A 500 -2.53 -22.50 23.73
C ALA A 500 -1.58 -21.30 23.76
N GLY A 501 -0.53 -21.33 22.95
CA GLY A 501 0.43 -20.25 22.88
C GLY A 501 1.10 -20.11 21.51
N VAL A 502 1.48 -18.90 21.16
CA VAL A 502 2.23 -18.57 19.96
C VAL A 502 3.44 -17.75 20.37
N ARG A 503 4.62 -18.07 19.85
CA ARG A 503 5.80 -17.21 19.93
C ARG A 503 6.44 -17.08 18.57
N ILE A 504 6.62 -15.84 18.13
CA ILE A 504 7.39 -15.51 16.94
C ILE A 504 8.68 -14.86 17.44
N TYR A 505 9.84 -15.41 17.11
CA TYR A 505 11.11 -14.82 17.51
C TYR A 505 12.12 -14.74 16.36
N LYS A 506 12.95 -13.70 16.40
CA LYS A 506 14.10 -13.53 15.53
C LYS A 506 15.34 -13.47 16.39
N ASN A 507 16.21 -14.48 16.28
CA ASN A 507 17.42 -14.63 17.07
C ASN A 507 18.71 -14.67 16.24
N THR A 508 18.60 -14.49 14.93
CA THR A 508 19.71 -14.51 13.96
C THR A 508 19.66 -13.29 13.05
N SER A 509 20.77 -12.97 12.39
CA SER A 509 20.79 -11.92 11.35
C SER A 509 19.99 -12.36 10.12
N GLY A 510 19.42 -11.41 9.38
CA GLY A 510 18.63 -11.65 8.18
C GLY A 510 17.20 -11.16 8.32
N LYS A 511 16.29 -11.70 7.50
CA LYS A 511 14.86 -11.31 7.45
C LYS A 511 13.93 -12.36 8.07
N SER A 512 14.42 -13.57 8.32
CA SER A 512 13.60 -14.68 8.80
C SER A 512 13.45 -14.65 10.33
N GLY A 513 12.23 -14.92 10.80
CA GLY A 513 11.90 -15.30 12.15
C GLY A 513 11.46 -16.76 12.25
N ARG A 514 11.22 -17.22 13.46
CA ARG A 514 10.67 -18.56 13.76
C ARG A 514 9.34 -18.43 14.48
N LEU A 515 8.34 -19.12 13.95
CA LEU A 515 7.05 -19.39 14.60
C LEU A 515 7.19 -20.62 15.49
N VAL A 516 6.71 -20.54 16.72
CA VAL A 516 6.56 -21.65 17.65
C VAL A 516 5.14 -21.67 18.16
N LEU A 517 4.50 -22.84 18.11
CA LEU A 517 3.17 -23.06 18.66
C LEU A 517 3.27 -23.95 19.89
N TYR A 518 2.51 -23.60 20.92
CA TYR A 518 2.43 -24.31 22.19
C TYR A 518 1.01 -24.80 22.46
N ILE A 519 0.91 -26.02 22.98
CA ILE A 519 -0.32 -26.60 23.54
C ILE A 519 0.08 -27.31 24.83
N ASP A 520 -0.71 -27.13 25.89
CA ASP A 520 -0.42 -27.61 27.24
C ASP A 520 1.01 -27.26 27.72
N GLY A 521 1.50 -26.10 27.30
CA GLY A 521 2.86 -25.63 27.60
C GLY A 521 4.00 -26.35 26.86
N ALA A 522 3.71 -27.40 26.08
CA ALA A 522 4.68 -28.08 25.23
C ALA A 522 4.74 -27.44 23.85
N GLN A 523 5.94 -27.40 23.27
CA GLN A 523 6.13 -26.95 21.89
C GLN A 523 5.64 -28.05 20.92
N VAL A 524 4.61 -27.75 20.13
CA VAL A 524 4.01 -28.71 19.18
C VAL A 524 4.39 -28.45 17.73
N TYR A 525 4.89 -27.24 17.41
CA TYR A 525 5.30 -26.89 16.05
C TYR A 525 6.40 -25.84 16.03
N THR A 526 7.23 -25.88 14.99
CA THR A 526 8.13 -24.79 14.62
C THR A 526 8.14 -24.59 13.11
N GLY A 527 8.06 -23.34 12.67
CA GLY A 527 8.11 -22.95 11.26
C GLY A 527 8.92 -21.67 11.04
N SER A 528 9.27 -21.38 9.80
CA SER A 528 9.90 -20.10 9.42
C SER A 528 8.84 -19.09 9.04
N LEU A 529 9.07 -17.82 9.37
CA LEU A 529 8.25 -16.68 8.94
C LEU A 529 9.15 -15.59 8.38
N ASP A 530 8.67 -14.84 7.38
CA ASP A 530 9.33 -13.62 6.96
C ASP A 530 8.95 -12.46 7.89
N LEU A 531 9.95 -11.69 8.34
CA LEU A 531 9.82 -10.50 9.18
C LEU A 531 10.42 -9.27 8.48
N SER A 532 10.50 -9.29 7.15
CA SER A 532 10.94 -8.16 6.35
C SER A 532 10.03 -6.93 6.53
N TYR A 533 10.59 -5.75 6.25
CA TYR A 533 9.90 -4.46 6.40
C TYR A 533 8.55 -4.39 5.65
N ASN A 534 8.47 -4.99 4.46
CA ASN A 534 7.27 -5.01 3.61
C ASN A 534 6.47 -6.31 3.72
N ASN A 535 6.63 -7.07 4.80
CA ASN A 535 5.90 -8.32 4.97
C ASN A 535 4.38 -8.10 4.99
N LYS A 536 3.64 -8.92 4.23
CA LYS A 536 2.18 -8.80 4.05
C LYS A 536 1.31 -9.37 5.19
N TYR A 537 1.92 -9.79 6.29
CA TYR A 537 1.20 -10.28 7.47
C TYR A 537 1.53 -9.46 8.72
N PHE A 538 2.78 -9.02 8.88
CA PHE A 538 3.28 -8.35 10.09
C PHE A 538 4.07 -7.08 9.83
N GLY A 539 4.19 -6.64 8.57
CA GLY A 539 5.12 -5.60 8.13
C GLY A 539 4.89 -4.20 8.72
N ALA A 540 5.71 -3.26 8.28
CA ALA A 540 5.69 -1.89 8.78
C ALA A 540 4.45 -1.10 8.32
N LYS A 541 3.85 -1.45 7.18
CA LYS A 541 2.64 -0.80 6.66
C LYS A 541 1.40 -1.45 7.30
N GLU A 542 0.60 -0.67 8.03
CA GLU A 542 -0.58 -1.17 8.73
C GLU A 542 -1.60 -1.85 7.81
N SER A 543 -1.80 -1.29 6.61
CA SER A 543 -2.70 -1.85 5.59
C SER A 543 -2.25 -3.22 5.09
N SER A 544 -1.00 -3.61 5.36
CA SER A 544 -0.44 -4.92 5.02
C SER A 544 -0.42 -5.86 6.22
N VAL A 545 -0.81 -5.43 7.42
CA VAL A 545 -0.84 -6.31 8.59
C VAL A 545 -2.15 -7.10 8.56
N GLN A 546 -2.05 -8.42 8.66
CA GLN A 546 -3.19 -9.32 8.69
C GLN A 546 -3.49 -9.80 10.11
N THR A 547 -4.71 -10.31 10.29
CA THR A 547 -5.16 -10.86 11.55
C THR A 547 -4.54 -12.24 11.82
N SER A 548 -4.28 -12.52 13.09
CA SER A 548 -3.89 -13.84 13.61
C SER A 548 -4.98 -14.40 14.50
N THR A 549 -5.19 -15.72 14.45
CA THR A 549 -6.19 -16.41 15.29
C THR A 549 -5.65 -17.63 16.02
N ILE A 550 -6.20 -17.84 17.20
CA ILE A 550 -6.13 -19.08 17.98
C ILE A 550 -7.58 -19.46 18.31
N SER A 551 -8.07 -20.59 17.79
CA SER A 551 -9.38 -21.12 18.14
C SER A 551 -9.27 -22.47 18.84
N LYS A 552 -10.17 -22.72 19.78
CA LYS A 552 -10.33 -24.01 20.47
C LYS A 552 -11.77 -24.45 20.40
N SER A 553 -11.98 -25.69 19.99
CA SER A 553 -13.28 -26.37 20.00
C SER A 553 -13.12 -27.81 20.49
N GLY A 554 -13.61 -28.09 21.69
CA GLY A 554 -13.35 -29.35 22.39
C GLY A 554 -11.85 -29.57 22.58
N SER A 555 -11.36 -30.68 22.04
CA SER A 555 -9.93 -31.05 22.03
C SER A 555 -9.14 -30.47 20.85
N LYS A 556 -9.80 -29.81 19.88
CA LYS A 556 -9.12 -29.27 18.69
C LYS A 556 -8.68 -27.83 18.93
N ILE A 557 -7.43 -27.53 18.57
CA ILE A 557 -6.85 -26.19 18.64
C ILE A 557 -6.30 -25.83 17.26
N THR A 558 -6.76 -24.71 16.70
CA THR A 558 -6.35 -24.21 15.39
C THR A 558 -5.65 -22.87 15.52
N PHE A 559 -4.50 -22.76 14.86
CA PHE A 559 -3.70 -21.55 14.76
C PHE A 559 -3.69 -21.08 13.31
N SER A 560 -3.96 -19.79 13.07
CA SER A 560 -3.76 -19.16 11.76
C SER A 560 -2.87 -17.93 11.94
N ILE A 561 -1.57 -18.08 11.72
CA ILE A 561 -0.54 -17.09 12.05
C ILE A 561 0.36 -16.85 10.82
N GLY A 562 0.34 -15.64 10.26
CA GLY A 562 1.30 -15.24 9.21
C GLY A 562 1.23 -16.09 7.94
N GLY A 563 0.02 -16.46 7.52
CA GLY A 563 -0.21 -17.36 6.39
C GLY A 563 -0.06 -18.86 6.71
N VAL A 564 0.30 -19.22 7.94
CA VAL A 564 0.40 -20.62 8.38
C VAL A 564 -0.85 -21.02 9.16
N LYS A 565 -1.60 -22.01 8.63
CA LYS A 565 -2.73 -22.64 9.34
C LYS A 565 -2.36 -24.04 9.84
N LYS A 566 -2.52 -24.29 11.14
CA LYS A 566 -2.25 -25.60 11.78
C LYS A 566 -3.34 -25.95 12.78
N THR A 567 -3.82 -27.20 12.73
CA THR A 567 -4.78 -27.75 13.69
C THR A 567 -4.16 -28.93 14.41
N PHE A 568 -4.33 -28.97 15.73
CA PHE A 568 -3.87 -30.05 16.60
C PHE A 568 -5.04 -30.57 17.43
N THR A 569 -4.90 -31.79 17.94
CA THR A 569 -5.88 -32.40 18.84
C THR A 569 -5.18 -32.78 20.14
N ASP A 570 -5.68 -32.28 21.26
CA ASP A 570 -5.14 -32.53 22.60
C ASP A 570 -6.29 -32.66 23.61
N SER A 571 -6.43 -33.85 24.20
CA SER A 571 -7.47 -34.13 25.18
C SER A 571 -7.20 -33.51 26.55
N GLY A 572 -5.93 -33.24 26.90
CA GLY A 572 -5.53 -32.69 28.19
C GLY A 572 -6.05 -31.27 28.41
N VAL A 573 -6.24 -30.50 27.33
CA VAL A 573 -6.81 -29.16 27.39
C VAL A 573 -8.31 -29.10 27.08
N SER A 574 -8.95 -30.21 26.72
CA SER A 574 -10.36 -30.22 26.26
C SER A 574 -11.34 -29.60 27.27
N ALA A 575 -11.20 -29.94 28.55
CA ALA A 575 -12.00 -29.39 29.65
C ALA A 575 -11.49 -28.04 30.19
N ALA A 576 -10.30 -27.60 29.77
CA ALA A 576 -9.71 -26.36 30.27
C ALA A 576 -10.50 -25.14 29.77
N LYS A 577 -10.92 -24.29 30.71
CA LYS A 577 -11.62 -23.02 30.46
C LYS A 577 -10.60 -21.88 30.44
N ALA A 578 -10.41 -21.25 29.28
CA ALA A 578 -9.56 -20.09 29.12
C ALA A 578 -10.04 -18.93 30.00
N ARG A 579 -9.11 -18.32 30.72
CA ARG A 579 -9.38 -17.30 31.74
C ARG A 579 -8.52 -16.05 31.54
N LYS A 580 -7.30 -16.21 31.04
CA LYS A 580 -6.34 -15.11 30.85
C LYS A 580 -5.70 -15.17 29.48
N VAL A 581 -5.44 -13.99 28.91
CA VAL A 581 -4.67 -13.82 27.67
C VAL A 581 -3.49 -12.90 27.97
N THR A 582 -2.28 -13.35 27.69
CA THR A 582 -1.04 -12.58 27.87
C THR A 582 -0.41 -12.28 26.53
N PHE A 583 -0.05 -11.03 26.27
CA PHE A 583 0.82 -10.63 25.15
C PHE A 583 2.17 -10.14 25.68
N THR A 584 3.28 -10.48 25.03
CA THR A 584 4.63 -10.04 25.44
C THR A 584 5.43 -9.53 24.25
N PHE A 585 6.14 -8.42 24.47
CA PHE A 585 7.03 -7.80 23.50
C PHE A 585 8.47 -7.91 23.99
N GLU A 586 9.29 -8.74 23.33
CA GLU A 586 10.60 -9.13 23.86
C GLU A 586 11.77 -8.54 23.05
N GLN A 587 12.86 -8.30 23.77
CA GLN A 587 14.22 -8.05 23.30
C GLN A 587 15.15 -9.16 23.85
N TYR A 588 16.30 -9.37 23.19
CA TYR A 588 17.35 -10.25 23.71
C TYR A 588 18.56 -9.44 24.17
N SER A 589 18.85 -9.49 25.47
CA SER A 589 19.98 -8.75 26.06
C SER A 589 19.99 -7.28 25.60
N THR A 590 21.16 -6.73 25.29
CA THR A 590 21.32 -5.37 24.76
C THR A 590 21.25 -5.29 23.23
N LYS A 591 20.85 -6.36 22.54
CA LYS A 591 20.79 -6.39 21.06
C LYS A 591 19.68 -5.46 20.57
N SER A 592 19.92 -4.75 19.46
CA SER A 592 18.92 -3.85 18.87
C SER A 592 17.60 -4.59 18.66
N ALA A 593 16.54 -4.07 19.28
CA ALA A 593 15.20 -4.64 19.19
C ALA A 593 14.66 -4.53 17.75
N LEU A 594 13.65 -5.34 17.41
CA LEU A 594 12.86 -5.14 16.20
C LEU A 594 12.27 -3.73 16.19
N SER A 595 12.40 -3.02 15.06
CA SER A 595 11.84 -1.66 14.94
C SER A 595 10.33 -1.62 15.15
N TYR A 596 9.66 -2.70 14.77
CA TYR A 596 8.23 -2.88 14.94
C TYR A 596 8.00 -4.20 15.69
N ASN A 597 7.35 -4.11 16.85
CA ASN A 597 6.92 -5.24 17.67
C ASN A 597 5.81 -4.75 18.61
N GLY A 598 4.56 -5.05 18.32
CA GLY A 598 3.44 -4.49 19.05
C GLY A 598 2.08 -5.03 18.61
N LEU A 599 1.01 -4.46 19.18
CA LEU A 599 -0.36 -4.94 19.05
C LEU A 599 -1.30 -3.80 18.65
N TYR A 600 -2.10 -4.01 17.62
CA TYR A 600 -3.13 -3.08 17.14
C TYR A 600 -4.48 -3.33 17.79
N ARG A 601 -4.87 -4.60 17.93
CA ARG A 601 -6.14 -5.00 18.56
C ARG A 601 -6.08 -6.44 19.06
N ALA A 602 -6.95 -6.76 20.01
CA ALA A 602 -7.23 -8.12 20.45
C ALA A 602 -8.72 -8.27 20.82
N LYS A 603 -9.33 -9.35 20.32
CA LYS A 603 -10.73 -9.73 20.55
C LYS A 603 -10.80 -11.19 20.98
N PHE A 604 -11.57 -11.50 22.01
CA PHE A 604 -11.78 -12.86 22.52
C PHE A 604 -13.28 -13.17 22.58
N VAL A 605 -13.69 -14.20 21.85
CA VAL A 605 -15.07 -14.69 21.81
C VAL A 605 -15.13 -16.05 22.49
N LYS A 606 -16.05 -16.21 23.46
CA LYS A 606 -16.44 -17.49 24.03
C LYS A 606 -17.45 -18.13 23.09
N ASN A 607 -17.11 -19.31 22.58
CA ASN A 607 -18.01 -20.10 21.75
C ASN A 607 -18.72 -21.10 22.66
N ASN A 608 -20.03 -21.20 22.55
CA ASN A 608 -20.83 -22.07 23.41
C ASN A 608 -21.19 -23.42 22.76
N CYS A 609 -20.69 -23.67 21.55
CA CYS A 609 -20.86 -24.92 20.80
C CYS A 609 -19.50 -25.58 20.52
N GLU A 610 -19.49 -26.90 20.29
CA GLU A 610 -18.28 -27.68 20.00
C GLU A 610 -17.97 -27.82 18.49
N THR A 611 -18.92 -27.49 17.63
CA THR A 611 -18.87 -27.64 16.17
C THR A 611 -19.01 -26.28 15.50
N GLU A 612 -18.10 -25.93 14.59
CA GLU A 612 -18.11 -24.61 13.94
C GLU A 612 -19.39 -24.33 13.12
N LYS A 613 -20.07 -25.38 12.66
CA LYS A 613 -21.33 -25.26 11.91
C LYS A 613 -22.50 -24.83 12.80
N ASP A 614 -22.45 -25.21 14.07
CA ASP A 614 -23.56 -25.03 15.01
C ASP A 614 -23.31 -23.86 15.97
N ILE A 615 -22.29 -23.02 15.69
CA ILE A 615 -22.02 -21.78 16.44
C ILE A 615 -23.09 -20.75 16.02
N PRO A 616 -24.06 -20.41 16.88
CA PRO A 616 -25.03 -19.36 16.60
C PRO A 616 -24.33 -18.01 16.65
N ASN A 617 -24.87 -17.03 15.92
CA ASN A 617 -24.28 -15.70 15.75
C ASN A 617 -22.87 -15.79 15.15
N LYS A 618 -22.79 -16.29 13.92
CA LYS A 618 -21.50 -16.58 13.26
C LYS A 618 -20.58 -15.36 13.16
N PHE A 619 -21.15 -14.17 13.08
CA PHE A 619 -20.46 -12.90 13.00
C PHE A 619 -20.73 -12.08 14.26
N SER A 620 -19.68 -11.49 14.81
CA SER A 620 -19.74 -10.74 16.06
C SER A 620 -19.14 -9.36 15.90
N ALA A 621 -19.41 -8.46 16.85
CA ALA A 621 -19.02 -7.05 16.76
C ALA A 621 -17.55 -6.78 16.31
N ASP A 622 -17.32 -5.84 15.39
CA ASP A 622 -16.02 -5.54 14.72
C ASP A 622 -15.43 -6.66 13.83
N ASP A 623 -16.22 -7.70 13.51
CA ASP A 623 -15.86 -8.61 12.43
C ASP A 623 -16.07 -7.91 11.08
N VAL A 624 -15.22 -8.26 10.10
CA VAL A 624 -15.40 -7.88 8.71
C VAL A 624 -15.40 -9.15 7.87
N VAL A 625 -16.44 -9.35 7.07
CA VAL A 625 -16.50 -10.45 6.11
C VAL A 625 -16.41 -9.92 4.69
N GLU A 626 -15.54 -10.52 3.90
CA GLU A 626 -15.33 -10.20 2.48
C GLU A 626 -15.59 -11.46 1.63
N ALA A 627 -16.29 -11.29 0.51
CA ALA A 627 -16.46 -12.32 -0.51
C ALA A 627 -15.97 -11.77 -1.86
N ASP A 628 -14.87 -12.33 -2.36
CA ASP A 628 -14.29 -12.01 -3.67
C ASP A 628 -14.98 -12.88 -4.74
N CYS A 629 -15.88 -12.27 -5.52
CA CYS A 629 -16.68 -12.99 -6.51
C CYS A 629 -15.83 -13.53 -7.68
N LYS A 630 -14.64 -12.95 -7.94
CA LYS A 630 -13.76 -13.41 -9.02
C LYS A 630 -13.17 -14.78 -8.69
N ASN A 631 -12.76 -14.96 -7.43
CA ASN A 631 -12.05 -16.15 -6.97
C ASN A 631 -12.92 -17.14 -6.19
N GLY A 632 -14.13 -16.74 -5.76
CA GLY A 632 -14.93 -17.51 -4.83
C GLY A 632 -14.33 -17.59 -3.42
N ASP A 633 -13.50 -16.60 -3.07
CA ASP A 633 -12.77 -16.56 -1.81
C ASP A 633 -13.58 -15.80 -0.76
N ILE A 634 -13.83 -16.45 0.37
CA ILE A 634 -14.44 -15.81 1.55
C ILE A 634 -13.37 -15.56 2.60
N ARG A 635 -13.32 -14.34 3.14
CA ARG A 635 -12.40 -13.96 4.22
C ARG A 635 -13.19 -13.40 5.40
N LEU A 636 -12.92 -13.91 6.59
CA LEU A 636 -13.39 -13.33 7.85
C LEU A 636 -12.19 -12.71 8.55
N ASN A 637 -12.25 -11.40 8.79
CA ASN A 637 -11.15 -10.62 9.37
C ASN A 637 -9.84 -10.77 8.59
N GLY A 638 -9.92 -10.91 7.26
CA GLY A 638 -8.79 -11.14 6.36
C GLY A 638 -8.27 -12.60 6.30
N ILE A 639 -8.90 -13.53 7.02
CA ILE A 639 -8.53 -14.96 7.05
C ILE A 639 -9.45 -15.76 6.16
N LEU A 640 -8.88 -16.51 5.21
CA LEU A 640 -9.62 -17.39 4.30
C LEU A 640 -10.50 -18.39 5.09
N SER A 641 -11.81 -18.28 4.90
CA SER A 641 -12.85 -18.96 5.66
C SER A 641 -13.94 -19.51 4.72
N PRO A 642 -13.60 -20.44 3.80
CA PRO A 642 -14.52 -20.95 2.78
C PRO A 642 -15.73 -21.68 3.39
N GLN A 643 -15.61 -22.18 4.61
CA GLN A 643 -16.68 -22.85 5.35
C GLN A 643 -17.85 -21.93 5.73
N LEU A 644 -17.72 -20.61 5.53
CA LEU A 644 -18.79 -19.65 5.75
C LEU A 644 -19.75 -19.55 4.55
N GLY A 645 -19.33 -19.98 3.37
CA GLY A 645 -20.15 -19.88 2.16
C GLY A 645 -21.24 -20.93 2.12
N ALA A 646 -22.43 -20.55 1.65
CA ALA A 646 -23.46 -21.53 1.32
C ALA A 646 -23.06 -22.34 0.08
N LEU A 647 -23.48 -23.61 0.03
CA LEU A 647 -23.22 -24.49 -1.10
C LEU A 647 -23.82 -23.96 -2.42
N GLY A 648 -24.91 -23.17 -2.33
CA GLY A 648 -25.63 -22.59 -3.46
C GLY A 648 -25.15 -21.22 -3.92
N ASN A 649 -23.99 -20.72 -3.45
CA ASN A 649 -23.47 -19.42 -3.89
C ASN A 649 -23.15 -19.41 -5.38
N ASP A 650 -23.69 -18.43 -6.12
CA ASP A 650 -23.51 -18.29 -7.57
C ASP A 650 -22.32 -17.37 -7.90
N TRP A 651 -21.10 -17.88 -7.71
CA TRP A 651 -19.87 -17.12 -7.95
C TRP A 651 -19.68 -16.70 -9.42
N GLU A 652 -20.05 -17.58 -10.36
CA GLU A 652 -19.83 -17.35 -11.79
C GLU A 652 -20.85 -16.37 -12.39
N GLY A 653 -22.05 -16.33 -11.82
CA GLY A 653 -23.14 -15.44 -12.20
C GLY A 653 -23.11 -14.08 -11.50
N PHE A 654 -22.39 -13.93 -10.38
CA PHE A 654 -22.35 -12.68 -9.63
C PHE A 654 -21.30 -11.71 -10.21
N TYR A 655 -21.70 -10.92 -11.19
CA TYR A 655 -20.88 -9.88 -11.81
C TYR A 655 -21.68 -8.64 -12.17
N LEU A 656 -21.00 -7.50 -12.25
CA LEU A 656 -21.52 -6.24 -12.77
C LEU A 656 -21.51 -6.26 -14.30
N THR A 657 -22.52 -5.67 -14.91
CA THR A 657 -22.62 -5.45 -16.36
C THR A 657 -22.54 -3.96 -16.70
N PRO A 658 -22.10 -3.57 -17.92
CA PRO A 658 -22.07 -2.18 -18.36
C PRO A 658 -23.42 -1.45 -18.12
N GLY A 659 -23.37 -0.34 -17.37
CA GLY A 659 -24.54 0.47 -17.01
C GLY A 659 -24.96 0.31 -15.55
N LEU A 660 -26.25 0.53 -15.29
CA LEU A 660 -26.82 0.48 -13.95
C LEU A 660 -26.98 -0.97 -13.48
N ASN A 661 -26.52 -1.25 -12.26
CA ASN A 661 -26.66 -2.51 -11.56
C ASN A 661 -27.28 -2.26 -10.18
N GLN A 662 -28.11 -3.19 -9.72
CA GLN A 662 -28.65 -3.20 -8.36
C GLN A 662 -28.24 -4.48 -7.64
N ILE A 663 -27.69 -4.32 -6.43
CA ILE A 663 -27.34 -5.43 -5.54
C ILE A 663 -28.17 -5.27 -4.26
N GLY A 664 -29.13 -6.16 -4.04
CA GLY A 664 -29.86 -6.26 -2.78
C GLY A 664 -28.98 -6.85 -1.68
N ILE A 665 -29.27 -6.46 -0.44
CA ILE A 665 -28.58 -6.94 0.77
C ILE A 665 -29.58 -7.52 1.75
N SER A 666 -29.14 -8.51 2.53
CA SER A 666 -29.93 -9.11 3.62
C SER A 666 -29.02 -9.50 4.77
N TYR A 667 -29.57 -9.50 5.97
CA TYR A 667 -28.92 -9.98 7.18
C TYR A 667 -29.98 -10.57 8.13
N SER A 668 -29.52 -11.21 9.21
CA SER A 668 -30.36 -11.76 10.27
C SER A 668 -31.47 -10.80 10.75
N GLU A 669 -32.74 -11.20 10.68
CA GLU A 669 -33.88 -10.31 10.94
C GLU A 669 -33.96 -9.84 12.39
N TRP A 670 -33.36 -10.60 13.32
CA TRP A 670 -33.30 -10.27 14.74
C TRP A 670 -32.29 -9.18 15.09
N VAL A 671 -31.42 -8.77 14.16
CA VAL A 671 -30.46 -7.67 14.38
C VAL A 671 -31.20 -6.34 14.18
N PRO A 672 -31.32 -5.49 15.22
CA PRO A 672 -31.99 -4.20 15.07
C PRO A 672 -31.26 -3.30 14.08
N ALA A 673 -32.00 -2.43 13.38
CA ALA A 673 -31.44 -1.54 12.35
C ALA A 673 -30.28 -0.65 12.87
N GLU A 674 -30.35 -0.20 14.13
CA GLU A 674 -29.28 0.59 14.77
C GLU A 674 -27.96 -0.19 14.99
N TYR A 675 -27.99 -1.51 14.84
CA TYR A 675 -26.86 -2.43 14.93
C TYR A 675 -26.61 -3.20 13.62
N ALA A 676 -27.24 -2.78 12.52
CA ALA A 676 -27.11 -3.45 11.23
C ALA A 676 -25.65 -3.42 10.73
N PRO A 677 -25.20 -4.45 9.99
CA PRO A 677 -23.90 -4.43 9.33
C PRO A 677 -23.85 -3.31 8.28
N ALA A 678 -22.72 -2.63 8.19
CA ALA A 678 -22.45 -1.70 7.09
C ALA A 678 -21.97 -2.49 5.87
N PHE A 679 -22.76 -2.46 4.80
CA PHE A 679 -22.46 -3.17 3.55
C PHE A 679 -21.67 -2.29 2.59
N LYS A 680 -20.75 -2.90 1.84
CA LYS A 680 -19.98 -2.23 0.78
C LYS A 680 -19.80 -3.17 -0.39
N VAL A 681 -19.76 -2.59 -1.59
CA VAL A 681 -19.41 -3.30 -2.82
C VAL A 681 -18.22 -2.59 -3.46
N ARG A 682 -17.09 -3.29 -3.54
CA ARG A 682 -15.88 -2.80 -4.20
C ARG A 682 -15.72 -3.42 -5.57
N TYR A 683 -15.36 -2.62 -6.56
CA TYR A 683 -15.21 -3.10 -7.94
C TYR A 683 -14.19 -2.28 -8.71
N ARG A 684 -13.68 -2.87 -9.80
CA ARG A 684 -12.89 -2.17 -10.81
C ARG A 684 -13.60 -2.22 -12.15
N GLU A 685 -13.56 -1.12 -12.88
CA GLU A 685 -14.00 -1.10 -14.26
C GLU A 685 -13.05 -1.94 -15.12
N VAL A 686 -13.63 -2.74 -16.01
CA VAL A 686 -12.95 -3.72 -16.87
C VAL A 686 -13.23 -3.35 -18.30
N PHE A 687 -12.20 -3.33 -19.12
CA PHE A 687 -12.29 -2.92 -20.52
C PHE A 687 -11.70 -3.99 -21.45
N LEU A 688 -12.31 -4.11 -22.63
CA LEU A 688 -11.86 -4.97 -23.73
C LEU A 688 -10.73 -4.33 -24.53
#